data_AF-A0A961XH33-F1
#
_entry.id   AF-A0A961XH33-F1
#
_cell.length_a   1.000
_cell.length_b   1.000
_cell.length_c   1.000
_cell.angle_alpha   90.00
_cell.angle_beta   90.00
_cell.angle_gamma   90.00
#
_symmetry.space_group_name_H-M   'P 1'
#
loop_
_entity.id
_entity.type
_entity.pdbx_description
1 polymer ?
#
loop_
_entity_poly.entity_id
_entity_poly.type
_entity_poly.pdbx_seq_one_letter_code
_entity_poly.pdbx_strand_id
1 'polypeptide(L)'
;MKTNKSILRRYREFLANQSGNFGIIFAICAFPAIGAASLALDYSNMSRERNMVQHSLDAAALATAKQMASGTTGEALEQYARDFFDSNLPHSIAANRIDLDVSVKVEMVENEEGEMVQQKTLGLDAKLDYDTFIATVMGQDQFEIGIASQVAMGNMTVEVALVIDNSGSMGGSRINLAKSTAKDLISTVYNAASFSNKPDPVKFALVPFSASVNIGTNNQNKAWMDRNGWSPIHHENLDWFSYVAPDDNPVRANKTGFQEKVNGSWKWRTRHDVFAMLGTSWQGCVEMRPWPYNTTDDVVMYGNNAGYTRVYNNSDIELKKQLFVPMFAPSEPGRRKVTSTSGYSSYDSYSYGNDYLGTNSSWTDRADWRKPTGPSSAEWITTDDYPDYTGYGSNTVPGVANGQNSRQNWIWRYQAAAIDNEIPSSVSYSGRGPNTSCTTNPLTELTKSQSTIETAVDAMYASGNTNIQSGIAWGWRALSPQEPLTGGRDYDDIENRKYMIVLTDGNNTYSTSSNPNGSTYAAWGYAKHDRIEEGLTSADLAGTPYAGQTPNTYEKKMNAHMVQTCNNAKAAGVTIFTIAFNVSNGSSVKQMLDACSGSAIVNGEPVLSAGNFYYDATSSNLQDAMQSIASQISDMRIMK
;
A
#
# COMPACT_ATOMS: atom_id res chain seq x y z
N MET A 1 2.64 105.32 62.06
CA MET A 1 3.25 103.97 61.97
C MET A 1 2.16 102.89 62.04
N LYS A 2 1.63 102.38 60.92
CA LYS A 2 0.84 101.10 60.92
C LYS A 2 0.60 100.48 59.53
N THR A 3 0.92 101.17 58.43
CA THR A 3 0.64 100.70 57.05
C THR A 3 1.77 99.92 56.36
N ASN A 4 3.03 99.99 56.83
CA ASN A 4 4.15 99.30 56.17
C ASN A 4 4.35 97.82 56.57
N LYS A 5 3.69 97.33 57.62
CA LYS A 5 3.84 95.91 58.05
C LYS A 5 2.98 94.93 57.24
N SER A 6 1.91 95.37 56.58
CA SER A 6 1.02 94.47 55.82
C SER A 6 1.58 94.10 54.44
N ILE A 7 2.28 95.03 53.77
CA ILE A 7 2.91 94.79 52.46
C ILE A 7 4.11 93.85 52.60
N LEU A 8 4.96 94.06 53.61
CA LEU A 8 6.08 93.15 53.92
C LEU A 8 5.63 91.75 54.33
N ARG A 9 4.45 91.61 54.98
CA ARG A 9 3.86 90.31 55.30
C ARG A 9 3.34 89.59 54.06
N ARG A 10 2.63 90.30 53.17
CA ARG A 10 2.15 89.74 51.89
C ARG A 10 3.29 89.38 50.93
N TYR A 11 4.41 90.12 50.94
CA TYR A 11 5.60 89.79 50.14
C TYR A 11 6.32 88.54 50.68
N ARG A 12 6.38 88.37 52.02
CA ARG A 12 6.86 87.14 52.65
C ARG A 12 5.90 85.96 52.42
N GLU A 13 4.58 86.18 52.48
CA GLU A 13 3.57 85.17 52.15
C GLU A 13 3.63 84.75 50.67
N PHE A 14 3.98 85.66 49.74
CA PHE A 14 4.19 85.36 48.32
C PHE A 14 5.51 84.61 48.06
N LEU A 15 6.61 85.03 48.67
CA LEU A 15 7.91 84.34 48.58
C LEU A 15 7.92 82.97 49.29
N ALA A 16 7.05 82.77 50.28
CA ALA A 16 6.84 81.48 50.94
C ALA A 16 5.74 80.62 50.27
N ASN A 17 5.13 81.09 49.18
CA ASN A 17 4.01 80.41 48.55
C ASN A 17 4.48 79.25 47.65
N GLN A 18 4.46 78.03 48.20
CA GLN A 18 4.89 76.81 47.50
C GLN A 18 3.84 76.24 46.52
N SER A 19 2.66 76.86 46.41
CA SER A 19 1.55 76.36 45.56
C SER A 19 1.83 76.43 44.05
N GLY A 20 2.81 77.23 43.60
CA GLY A 20 3.25 77.27 42.19
C GLY A 20 4.25 76.18 41.80
N ASN A 21 4.94 75.57 42.77
CA ASN A 21 5.97 74.55 42.50
C ASN A 21 5.36 73.25 41.95
N PHE A 22 4.13 72.93 42.37
CA PHE A 22 3.36 71.81 41.83
C PHE A 22 3.09 71.99 40.33
N GLY A 23 2.75 73.21 39.87
CA GLY A 23 2.49 73.47 38.46
C GLY A 23 3.72 73.31 37.57
N ILE A 24 4.90 73.72 38.06
CA ILE A 24 6.18 73.58 37.33
C ILE A 24 6.60 72.11 37.27
N ILE A 25 6.55 71.38 38.39
CA ILE A 25 6.87 69.95 38.43
C ILE A 25 5.87 69.15 37.58
N PHE A 26 4.57 69.46 37.68
CA PHE A 26 3.54 68.83 36.86
C PHE A 26 3.77 69.08 35.37
N ALA A 27 4.10 70.30 34.94
CA ALA A 27 4.38 70.60 33.53
C ALA A 27 5.61 69.82 33.02
N ILE A 28 6.66 69.72 33.82
CA ILE A 28 7.88 68.98 33.47
C ILE A 28 7.62 67.46 33.43
N CYS A 29 6.76 66.92 34.31
CA CYS A 29 6.43 65.49 34.34
C CYS A 29 5.32 65.08 33.37
N ALA A 30 4.39 65.99 33.02
CA ALA A 30 3.28 65.71 32.12
C ALA A 30 3.77 65.45 30.69
N PHE A 31 4.81 66.18 30.23
CA PHE A 31 5.37 66.00 28.90
C PHE A 31 5.93 64.58 28.65
N PRO A 32 6.82 64.02 29.50
CA PRO A 32 7.29 62.64 29.34
C PRO A 32 6.19 61.60 29.62
N ALA A 33 5.21 61.88 30.49
CA ALA A 33 4.10 60.96 30.74
C ALA A 33 3.17 60.84 29.51
N ILE A 34 2.85 61.97 28.86
CA ILE A 34 2.08 61.99 27.61
C ILE A 34 2.89 61.34 26.50
N GLY A 35 4.19 61.65 26.36
CA GLY A 35 5.06 61.00 25.39
C GLY A 35 5.11 59.47 25.54
N ALA A 36 5.19 58.97 26.78
CA ALA A 36 5.14 57.55 27.05
C ALA A 36 3.79 56.91 26.70
N ALA A 37 2.67 57.58 27.01
CA ALA A 37 1.34 57.09 26.64
C ALA A 37 1.13 57.07 25.12
N SER A 38 1.61 58.09 24.40
CA SER A 38 1.59 58.18 22.95
C SER A 38 2.36 57.02 22.30
N LEU A 39 3.60 56.80 22.74
CA LEU A 39 4.42 55.68 22.26
C LEU A 39 3.78 54.32 22.56
N ALA A 40 3.11 54.17 23.71
CA ALA A 40 2.43 52.93 24.06
C ALA A 40 1.23 52.65 23.12
N LEU A 41 0.48 53.67 22.74
CA LEU A 41 -0.65 53.54 21.80
C LEU A 41 -0.18 53.22 20.39
N ASP A 42 0.83 53.94 19.88
CA ASP A 42 1.42 53.65 18.57
C ASP A 42 2.05 52.25 18.56
N TYR A 43 2.77 51.85 19.63
CA TYR A 43 3.31 50.49 19.77
C TYR A 43 2.21 49.43 19.76
N SER A 44 1.09 49.66 20.45
CA SER A 44 -0.02 48.71 20.47
C SER A 44 -0.66 48.53 19.10
N ASN A 45 -0.82 49.61 18.33
CA ASN A 45 -1.39 49.55 16.99
C ASN A 45 -0.39 48.93 16.00
N MET A 46 0.87 49.35 16.06
CA MET A 46 1.98 48.80 15.31
C MET A 46 2.11 47.27 15.53
N SER A 47 2.03 46.82 16.78
CA SER A 47 2.05 45.39 17.11
C SER A 47 0.84 44.64 16.54
N ARG A 48 -0.34 45.28 16.46
CA ARG A 48 -1.54 44.67 15.87
C ARG A 48 -1.38 44.50 14.36
N GLU A 49 -0.92 45.53 13.67
CA GLU A 49 -0.68 45.49 12.22
C GLU A 49 0.44 44.50 11.86
N ARG A 50 1.53 44.47 12.64
CA ARG A 50 2.59 43.46 12.48
C ARG A 50 2.04 42.04 12.55
N ASN A 51 1.18 41.74 13.53
CA ASN A 51 0.60 40.40 13.65
C ASN A 51 -0.31 40.05 12.47
N MET A 52 -1.09 41.02 11.97
CA MET A 52 -1.94 40.83 10.79
C MET A 52 -1.09 40.53 9.54
N VAL A 53 -0.04 41.33 9.31
CA VAL A 53 0.88 41.12 8.18
C VAL A 53 1.60 39.78 8.30
N GLN A 54 2.06 39.38 9.49
CA GLN A 54 2.67 38.06 9.71
C GLN A 54 1.73 36.92 9.35
N HIS A 55 0.45 37.00 9.72
CA HIS A 55 -0.53 35.96 9.38
C HIS A 55 -0.76 35.85 7.87
N SER A 56 -0.85 36.98 7.16
CA SER A 56 -0.96 37.00 5.70
C SER A 56 0.32 36.50 5.02
N LEU A 57 1.49 36.87 5.56
CA LEU A 57 2.81 36.44 5.07
C LEU A 57 3.00 34.93 5.21
N ASP A 58 2.62 34.37 6.35
CA ASP A 58 2.65 32.93 6.62
C ASP A 58 1.73 32.14 5.67
N ALA A 59 0.54 32.66 5.39
CA ALA A 59 -0.39 32.05 4.45
C ALA A 59 0.17 32.10 3.01
N ALA A 60 0.74 33.24 2.62
CA ALA A 60 1.41 33.41 1.33
C ALA A 60 2.65 32.51 1.19
N ALA A 61 3.43 32.34 2.25
CA ALA A 61 4.60 31.45 2.26
C ALA A 61 4.22 30.01 1.98
N LEU A 62 3.18 29.51 2.65
CA LEU A 62 2.70 28.16 2.44
C LEU A 62 2.11 27.97 1.04
N ALA A 63 1.27 28.91 0.57
CA ALA A 63 0.68 28.86 -0.76
C ALA A 63 1.73 28.91 -1.87
N THR A 64 2.74 29.77 -1.71
CA THR A 64 3.84 29.92 -2.67
C THR A 64 4.74 28.69 -2.67
N ALA A 65 5.04 28.11 -1.50
CA ALA A 65 5.77 26.84 -1.42
C ALA A 65 5.02 25.73 -2.17
N LYS A 66 3.69 25.67 -2.04
CA LYS A 66 2.83 24.74 -2.80
C LYS A 66 2.88 25.00 -4.31
N GLN A 67 2.74 26.26 -4.75
CA GLN A 67 2.80 26.61 -6.17
C GLN A 67 4.17 26.28 -6.78
N MET A 68 5.24 26.47 -6.01
CA MET A 68 6.59 26.10 -6.43
C MET A 68 6.77 24.58 -6.52
N ALA A 69 6.20 23.81 -5.59
CA ALA A 69 6.21 22.35 -5.63
C ALA A 69 5.48 21.78 -6.86
N SER A 70 4.47 22.48 -7.37
CA SER A 70 3.78 22.13 -8.62
C SER A 70 4.58 22.43 -9.91
N GLY A 71 5.80 22.99 -9.79
CA GLY A 71 6.70 23.24 -10.91
C GLY A 71 6.76 24.70 -11.40
N THR A 72 6.12 25.64 -10.71
CA THR A 72 6.20 27.08 -11.06
C THR A 72 7.47 27.70 -10.47
N THR A 73 8.29 28.38 -11.27
CA THR A 73 9.56 28.99 -10.81
C THR A 73 9.78 30.37 -11.41
N GLY A 74 10.66 31.18 -10.80
CA GLY A 74 11.04 32.51 -11.31
C GLY A 74 9.95 33.56 -11.12
N GLU A 75 9.86 34.53 -12.04
CA GLU A 75 8.94 35.68 -11.95
C GLU A 75 7.48 35.29 -11.74
N ALA A 76 7.01 34.19 -12.34
CA ALA A 76 5.65 33.70 -12.19
C ALA A 76 5.32 33.28 -10.74
N LEU A 77 6.32 32.77 -10.01
CA LEU A 77 6.18 32.40 -8.61
C LEU A 77 6.17 33.63 -7.71
N GLU A 78 7.03 34.61 -7.99
CA GLU A 78 7.06 35.88 -7.26
C GLU A 78 5.74 36.63 -7.40
N GLN A 79 5.18 36.67 -8.61
CA GLN A 79 3.88 37.27 -8.86
C GLN A 79 2.77 36.54 -8.08
N TYR A 80 2.77 35.21 -8.08
CA TYR A 80 1.81 34.43 -7.31
C TYR A 80 1.91 34.73 -5.81
N ALA A 81 3.12 34.85 -5.26
CA ALA A 81 3.34 35.17 -3.86
C ALA A 81 2.77 36.54 -3.50
N ARG A 82 3.01 37.55 -4.34
CA ARG A 82 2.46 38.91 -4.18
C ARG A 82 0.93 38.91 -4.25
N ASP A 83 0.37 38.28 -5.28
CA ASP A 83 -1.08 38.23 -5.47
C ASP A 83 -1.79 37.53 -4.29
N PHE A 84 -1.21 36.43 -3.79
CA PHE A 84 -1.76 35.70 -2.64
C PHE A 84 -1.62 36.49 -1.34
N PHE A 85 -0.47 37.14 -1.12
CA PHE A 85 -0.25 37.99 0.04
C PHE A 85 -1.23 39.17 0.07
N ASP A 86 -1.35 39.90 -1.04
CA ASP A 86 -2.24 41.06 -1.17
C ASP A 86 -3.71 40.68 -0.98
N SER A 87 -4.12 39.52 -1.49
CA SER A 87 -5.49 39.00 -1.31
C SER A 87 -5.81 38.61 0.13
N ASN A 88 -4.81 38.27 0.94
CA ASN A 88 -4.98 37.88 2.34
C ASN A 88 -4.69 39.02 3.33
N LEU A 89 -4.31 40.21 2.86
CA LEU A 89 -4.15 41.37 3.72
C LEU A 89 -5.53 41.92 4.15
N PRO A 90 -5.70 42.30 5.43
CA PRO A 90 -6.90 43.00 5.87
C PRO A 90 -7.07 44.32 5.11
N HIS A 91 -8.31 44.67 4.75
CA HIS A 91 -8.62 45.92 4.04
C HIS A 91 -8.18 47.21 4.78
N SER A 92 -7.85 47.10 6.07
CA SER A 92 -7.32 48.19 6.88
C SER A 92 -5.86 48.53 6.61
N ILE A 93 -5.11 47.68 5.88
CA ILE A 93 -3.70 47.89 5.54
C ILE A 93 -3.59 48.01 4.02
N ALA A 94 -2.99 49.10 3.55
CA ALA A 94 -2.80 49.31 2.12
C ALA A 94 -1.54 48.57 1.64
N ALA A 95 -1.70 47.70 0.63
CA ALA A 95 -0.60 46.88 0.09
C ALA A 95 0.60 47.70 -0.41
N ASN A 96 0.37 48.94 -0.86
CA ASN A 96 1.43 49.85 -1.29
C ASN A 96 2.37 50.34 -0.17
N ARG A 97 2.06 50.05 1.10
CA ARG A 97 2.90 50.33 2.25
C ARG A 97 3.82 49.16 2.62
N ILE A 98 3.77 48.08 1.85
CA ILE A 98 4.49 46.84 2.13
C ILE A 98 5.37 46.52 0.93
N ASP A 99 6.69 46.51 1.15
CA ASP A 99 7.64 45.98 0.18
C ASP A 99 7.88 44.50 0.48
N LEU A 100 7.37 43.62 -0.40
CA LEU A 100 7.53 42.17 -0.29
C LEU A 100 8.70 41.72 -1.16
N ASP A 101 9.64 40.98 -0.58
CA ASP A 101 10.72 40.27 -1.26
C ASP A 101 10.52 38.76 -1.14
N VAL A 102 10.75 38.03 -2.23
CA VAL A 102 10.61 36.58 -2.28
C VAL A 102 11.99 36.01 -2.54
N SER A 103 12.55 35.28 -1.58
CA SER A 103 13.86 34.68 -1.71
C SER A 103 13.80 33.17 -1.51
N VAL A 104 14.39 32.41 -2.43
CA VAL A 104 14.61 30.98 -2.24
C VAL A 104 16.04 30.81 -1.74
N LYS A 105 16.20 30.44 -0.48
CA LYS A 105 17.50 30.24 0.16
C LYS A 105 17.78 28.75 0.29
N VAL A 106 19.06 28.40 0.20
CA VAL A 106 19.55 27.05 0.50
C VAL A 106 20.52 27.21 1.65
N GLU A 107 20.11 26.77 2.84
CA GLU A 107 20.87 26.91 4.07
C GLU A 107 21.33 25.54 4.56
N MET A 108 22.52 25.45 5.17
CA MET A 108 23.00 24.22 5.78
C MET A 108 22.49 24.15 7.21
N VAL A 109 21.65 23.16 7.53
CA VAL A 109 21.05 22.97 8.85
C VAL A 109 21.54 21.64 9.42
N GLU A 110 21.95 21.66 10.68
CA GLU A 110 22.38 20.47 11.42
C GLU A 110 21.14 19.64 11.79
N ASN A 111 21.09 18.37 11.37
CA ASN A 111 20.00 17.46 11.71
C ASN A 111 20.13 16.95 13.17
N GLU A 112 19.12 16.20 13.64
CA GLU A 112 19.12 15.61 14.99
C GLU A 112 20.28 14.61 15.24
N GLU A 113 20.96 14.17 14.19
CA GLU A 113 22.10 13.24 14.21
C GLU A 113 23.46 13.95 14.11
N GLY A 114 23.49 15.28 14.04
CA GLY A 114 24.71 16.10 13.97
C GLY A 114 25.32 16.22 12.56
N GLU A 115 24.60 15.81 11.51
CA GLU A 115 25.01 15.97 10.12
C GLU A 115 24.49 17.28 9.52
N MET A 116 25.36 17.99 8.79
CA MET A 116 24.99 19.22 8.09
C MET A 116 24.27 18.88 6.78
N VAL A 117 22.96 19.13 6.72
CA VAL A 117 22.12 18.87 5.55
C VAL A 117 21.74 20.20 4.89
N GLN A 118 21.79 20.27 3.55
CA GLN A 118 21.23 21.42 2.83
C GLN A 118 19.72 21.40 3.02
N GLN A 119 19.12 22.49 3.49
CA GLN A 119 17.68 22.70 3.58
C GLN A 119 17.32 23.83 2.62
N LYS A 120 16.42 23.54 1.68
CA LYS A 120 15.88 24.56 0.78
C LYS A 120 14.69 25.23 1.46
N THR A 121 14.85 26.50 1.82
CA THR A 121 13.82 27.30 2.46
C THR A 121 13.29 28.33 1.47
N LEU A 122 11.97 28.47 1.41
CA LEU A 122 11.34 29.63 0.79
C LEU A 122 11.19 30.68 1.88
N GLY A 123 11.86 31.82 1.71
CA GLY A 123 11.73 32.99 2.56
C GLY A 123 10.90 34.07 1.88
N LEU A 124 9.93 34.61 2.60
CA LEU A 124 9.23 35.84 2.26
C LEU A 124 9.59 36.89 3.29
N ASP A 125 10.15 37.99 2.83
CA ASP A 125 10.57 39.12 3.65
C ASP A 125 9.68 40.31 3.29
N ALA A 126 8.83 40.76 4.22
CA ALA A 126 7.96 41.92 4.06
C ALA A 126 8.45 43.09 4.93
N LYS A 127 8.56 44.27 4.34
CA LYS A 127 8.86 45.52 5.05
C LYS A 127 7.61 46.37 5.12
N LEU A 128 7.10 46.60 6.32
CA LEU A 128 5.93 47.44 6.58
C LEU A 128 6.38 48.82 7.03
N ASP A 129 5.96 49.86 6.31
CA ASP A 129 6.12 51.26 6.71
C ASP A 129 4.94 51.69 7.57
N TYR A 130 5.14 51.74 8.90
CA TYR A 130 4.13 52.19 9.86
C TYR A 130 4.25 53.70 10.13
N ASP A 131 3.20 54.44 9.80
CA ASP A 131 3.10 55.87 10.11
C ASP A 131 2.63 56.01 11.55
N THR A 132 3.39 56.73 12.36
CA THR A 132 2.99 56.99 13.74
C THR A 132 1.86 58.02 13.75
N PHE A 133 0.90 57.87 14.65
CA PHE A 133 -0.19 58.84 14.80
C PHE A 133 0.11 59.89 15.86
N ILE A 134 0.76 59.49 16.95
CA ILE A 134 0.96 60.37 18.12
C ILE A 134 2.45 60.62 18.37
N ALA A 135 3.33 59.67 18.03
CA ALA A 135 4.78 59.82 18.12
C ALA A 135 5.38 60.79 17.09
N THR A 136 4.63 61.15 16.05
CA THR A 136 4.94 62.26 15.11
C THR A 136 5.19 63.57 15.85
N VAL A 137 4.46 63.81 16.96
CA VAL A 137 4.63 65.01 17.81
C VAL A 137 6.03 65.07 18.44
N MET A 138 6.72 63.94 18.53
CA MET A 138 8.09 63.82 19.03
C MET A 138 9.14 63.67 17.91
N GLY A 139 8.76 63.94 16.66
CA GLY A 139 9.66 63.93 15.49
C GLY A 139 10.03 62.55 14.96
N GLN A 140 9.22 61.53 15.27
CA GLN A 140 9.36 60.17 14.73
C GLN A 140 8.14 59.87 13.87
N ASP A 141 8.24 60.13 12.58
CA ASP A 141 7.09 60.10 11.68
C ASP A 141 6.77 58.69 11.17
N GLN A 142 7.79 57.82 11.08
CA GLN A 142 7.65 56.47 10.53
C GLN A 142 8.54 55.45 11.24
N PHE A 143 8.05 54.21 11.33
CA PHE A 143 8.82 53.03 11.72
C PHE A 143 8.77 51.97 10.62
N GLU A 144 9.94 51.54 10.14
CA GLU A 144 10.07 50.39 9.23
C GLU A 144 10.13 49.10 10.06
N ILE A 145 9.29 48.12 9.70
CA ILE A 145 9.21 46.83 10.39
C ILE A 145 9.48 45.71 9.40
N GLY A 146 10.60 45.01 9.59
CA GLY A 146 10.89 43.77 8.89
C GLY A 146 10.10 42.60 9.49
N ILE A 147 9.38 41.89 8.64
CA ILE A 147 8.58 40.70 8.97
C ILE A 147 9.01 39.60 8.01
N ALA A 148 9.47 38.47 8.55
CA ALA A 148 9.92 37.35 7.74
C ALA A 148 9.05 36.13 8.00
N SER A 149 8.79 35.36 6.95
CA SER A 149 8.20 34.02 7.05
C SER A 149 9.04 33.07 6.21
N GLN A 150 9.34 31.89 6.75
CA GLN A 150 10.12 30.87 6.07
C GLN A 150 9.37 29.55 6.09
N VAL A 151 9.44 28.81 4.99
CA VAL A 151 8.84 27.48 4.86
C VAL A 151 9.90 26.51 4.38
N ALA A 152 10.04 25.40 5.11
CA ALA A 152 10.94 24.32 4.78
C ALA A 152 10.35 23.43 3.69
N MET A 153 11.00 23.35 2.54
CA MET A 153 10.53 22.51 1.45
C MET A 153 11.22 21.15 1.47
N GLY A 154 10.42 20.08 1.44
CA GLY A 154 10.92 18.73 1.18
C GLY A 154 11.71 18.11 2.33
N ASN A 155 11.37 18.41 3.58
CA ASN A 155 11.98 17.74 4.74
C ASN A 155 11.44 16.30 4.96
N MET A 156 10.50 15.85 4.12
CA MET A 156 9.91 14.52 4.23
C MET A 156 10.20 13.64 3.01
N THR A 157 10.54 12.38 3.28
CA THR A 157 10.67 11.35 2.26
C THR A 157 9.34 10.65 2.02
N VAL A 158 9.12 10.19 0.79
CA VAL A 158 7.87 9.56 0.39
C VAL A 158 8.12 8.20 -0.26
N GLU A 159 7.34 7.22 0.15
CA GLU A 159 7.33 5.88 -0.42
C GLU A 159 5.93 5.58 -0.94
N VAL A 160 5.81 5.27 -2.23
CA VAL A 160 4.52 5.03 -2.89
C VAL A 160 4.47 3.62 -3.46
N ALA A 161 3.46 2.84 -3.07
CA ALA A 161 3.14 1.57 -3.72
C ALA A 161 1.93 1.73 -4.64
N LEU A 162 2.15 1.56 -5.93
CA LEU A 162 1.10 1.51 -6.94
C LEU A 162 0.56 0.07 -7.03
N VAL A 163 -0.66 -0.14 -6.58
CA VAL A 163 -1.35 -1.44 -6.57
C VAL A 163 -2.39 -1.41 -7.68
N ILE A 164 -2.06 -1.99 -8.84
CA ILE A 164 -2.86 -1.85 -10.06
C ILE A 164 -3.43 -3.20 -10.47
N ASP A 165 -4.74 -3.21 -10.69
CA ASP A 165 -5.49 -4.36 -11.17
C ASP A 165 -5.13 -4.68 -12.63
N ASN A 166 -4.70 -5.91 -12.84
CA ASN A 166 -4.38 -6.51 -14.12
C ASN A 166 -5.32 -7.67 -14.43
N SER A 167 -6.50 -7.75 -13.83
CA SER A 167 -7.50 -8.76 -14.16
C SER A 167 -8.05 -8.58 -15.59
N GLY A 168 -8.71 -9.62 -16.12
CA GLY A 168 -9.20 -9.61 -17.49
C GLY A 168 -10.18 -8.48 -17.82
N SER A 169 -10.90 -7.93 -16.84
CA SER A 169 -11.81 -6.78 -17.02
C SER A 169 -11.07 -5.50 -17.42
N MET A 170 -9.81 -5.36 -17.01
CA MET A 170 -8.93 -4.23 -17.35
C MET A 170 -8.42 -4.26 -18.81
N GLY A 171 -8.85 -5.24 -19.61
CA GLY A 171 -8.42 -5.40 -21.00
C GLY A 171 -8.61 -4.16 -21.88
N GLY A 172 -7.74 -4.04 -22.90
CA GLY A 172 -7.86 -3.02 -23.94
C GLY A 172 -7.54 -1.60 -23.46
N SER A 173 -8.44 -0.65 -23.67
CA SER A 173 -8.21 0.76 -23.37
C SER A 173 -8.11 1.07 -21.87
N ARG A 174 -8.69 0.23 -21.01
CA ARG A 174 -8.71 0.43 -19.55
C ARG A 174 -7.31 0.35 -18.96
N ILE A 175 -6.59 -0.75 -19.17
CA ILE A 175 -5.20 -0.89 -18.70
C ILE A 175 -4.27 0.14 -19.34
N ASN A 176 -4.48 0.50 -20.62
CA ASN A 176 -3.67 1.51 -21.28
C ASN A 176 -3.82 2.90 -20.63
N LEU A 177 -5.05 3.27 -20.24
CA LEU A 177 -5.30 4.52 -19.53
C LEU A 177 -4.75 4.48 -18.09
N ALA A 178 -4.91 3.35 -17.39
CA ALA A 178 -4.32 3.18 -16.07
C ALA A 178 -2.79 3.32 -16.10
N LYS A 179 -2.12 2.76 -17.13
CA LYS A 179 -0.69 2.93 -17.35
C LYS A 179 -0.29 4.37 -17.59
N SER A 180 -0.95 5.06 -18.53
CA SER A 180 -0.57 6.44 -18.86
C SER A 180 -0.75 7.38 -17.66
N THR A 181 -1.88 7.26 -16.96
CA THR A 181 -2.17 8.10 -15.78
C THR A 181 -1.28 7.76 -14.59
N ALA A 182 -0.87 6.50 -14.41
CA ALA A 182 0.13 6.13 -13.42
C ALA A 182 1.50 6.76 -13.72
N LYS A 183 1.92 6.81 -15.00
CA LYS A 183 3.18 7.47 -15.39
C LYS A 183 3.15 8.98 -15.17
N ASP A 184 2.01 9.63 -15.43
CA ASP A 184 1.82 11.06 -15.12
C ASP A 184 1.94 11.33 -13.61
N LEU A 185 1.33 10.47 -12.78
CA LEU A 185 1.45 10.54 -11.31
C LEU A 185 2.90 10.37 -10.87
N ILE A 186 3.59 9.33 -11.36
CA ILE A 186 5.00 9.06 -11.07
C ILE A 186 5.85 10.29 -11.40
N SER A 187 5.69 10.83 -12.60
CA SER A 187 6.43 12.01 -13.07
C SER A 187 6.18 13.22 -12.17
N THR A 188 4.93 13.47 -11.80
CA THR A 188 4.55 14.61 -10.94
C THR A 188 5.22 14.51 -9.57
N VAL A 189 5.19 13.33 -8.93
CA VAL A 189 5.77 13.11 -7.61
C VAL A 189 7.31 13.17 -7.65
N TYR A 190 7.96 12.61 -8.67
CA TYR A 190 9.42 12.72 -8.84
C TYR A 190 9.86 14.17 -9.11
N ASN A 191 9.11 14.93 -9.91
CA ASN A 191 9.40 16.35 -10.16
C ASN A 191 9.32 17.16 -8.86
N ALA A 192 8.27 16.96 -8.05
CA ALA A 192 8.17 17.60 -6.74
C ALA A 192 9.29 17.15 -5.78
N ALA A 193 9.82 15.94 -5.94
CA ALA A 193 10.93 15.42 -5.13
C ALA A 193 12.30 15.94 -5.49
N SER A 194 12.50 16.46 -6.70
CA SER A 194 13.77 17.06 -7.12
C SER A 194 14.22 18.24 -6.24
N PHE A 195 13.30 18.80 -5.46
CA PHE A 195 13.56 19.91 -4.53
C PHE A 195 13.92 19.47 -3.10
N SER A 196 13.79 18.18 -2.77
CA SER A 196 14.15 17.65 -1.46
C SER A 196 15.62 17.30 -1.41
N ASN A 197 16.26 17.61 -0.28
CA ASN A 197 17.68 17.34 -0.04
C ASN A 197 17.91 16.07 0.79
N LYS A 198 16.82 15.34 1.15
CA LYS A 198 16.93 14.05 1.83
C LYS A 198 17.42 12.98 0.85
N PRO A 199 18.24 12.02 1.28
CA PRO A 199 18.63 10.90 0.43
C PRO A 199 17.41 10.06 0.05
N ASP A 200 17.33 9.70 -1.24
CA ASP A 200 16.23 8.95 -1.84
C ASP A 200 14.84 9.53 -1.48
N PRO A 201 14.56 10.81 -1.86
CA PRO A 201 13.42 11.56 -1.35
C PRO A 201 12.07 10.97 -1.78
N VAL A 202 12.07 10.21 -2.88
CA VAL A 202 10.93 9.44 -3.37
C VAL A 202 11.38 8.06 -3.80
N LYS A 203 10.59 7.05 -3.41
CA LYS A 203 10.69 5.67 -3.94
C LYS A 203 9.31 5.21 -4.39
N PHE A 204 9.26 4.49 -5.50
CA PHE A 204 8.05 3.86 -6.01
C PHE A 204 8.18 2.35 -6.09
N ALA A 205 7.11 1.65 -5.74
CA ALA A 205 6.92 0.23 -5.99
C ALA A 205 5.70 0.03 -6.87
N LEU A 206 5.69 -1.05 -7.67
CA LEU A 206 4.54 -1.44 -8.49
C LEU A 206 4.15 -2.88 -8.15
N VAL A 207 2.88 -3.05 -7.78
CA VAL A 207 2.28 -4.34 -7.47
C VAL A 207 1.15 -4.58 -8.47
N PRO A 208 1.45 -5.21 -9.63
CA PRO A 208 0.41 -5.70 -10.52
C PRO A 208 -0.26 -6.93 -9.90
N PHE A 209 -1.59 -6.92 -9.80
CA PHE A 209 -2.33 -8.04 -9.20
C PHE A 209 -3.44 -8.55 -10.12
N SER A 210 -3.73 -9.85 -10.03
CA SER A 210 -4.90 -10.48 -10.64
C SER A 210 -5.48 -11.48 -9.63
N ALA A 211 -5.62 -12.75 -9.96
CA ALA A 211 -5.97 -13.83 -9.04
C ALA A 211 -4.91 -14.03 -7.93
N SER A 212 -3.69 -13.57 -8.20
CA SER A 212 -2.51 -13.62 -7.33
C SER A 212 -1.54 -12.48 -7.66
N VAL A 213 -0.52 -12.31 -6.83
CA VAL A 213 0.62 -11.43 -7.08
C VAL A 213 1.85 -12.27 -7.41
N ASN A 214 2.58 -11.86 -8.46
CA ASN A 214 3.84 -12.44 -8.86
C ASN A 214 4.99 -11.72 -8.15
N ILE A 215 5.79 -12.46 -7.38
CA ILE A 215 6.95 -11.95 -6.62
C ILE A 215 8.27 -12.19 -7.36
N GLY A 216 8.23 -12.76 -8.56
CA GLY A 216 9.41 -13.10 -9.35
C GLY A 216 10.06 -14.43 -8.96
N THR A 217 10.54 -15.15 -9.98
CA THR A 217 11.14 -16.48 -9.84
C THR A 217 12.45 -16.46 -9.04
N ASN A 218 13.18 -15.34 -9.06
CA ASN A 218 14.43 -15.16 -8.31
C ASN A 218 14.24 -15.27 -6.79
N ASN A 219 13.00 -15.14 -6.29
CA ASN A 219 12.69 -15.21 -4.87
C ASN A 219 12.41 -16.63 -4.35
N GLN A 220 12.46 -17.65 -5.21
CA GLN A 220 12.15 -19.05 -4.88
C GLN A 220 12.88 -19.59 -3.64
N ASN A 221 14.14 -19.18 -3.44
CA ASN A 221 15.01 -19.71 -2.38
C ASN A 221 15.16 -18.78 -1.16
N LYS A 222 14.39 -17.69 -1.09
CA LYS A 222 14.43 -16.75 0.03
C LYS A 222 13.96 -17.41 1.33
N ALA A 223 14.43 -16.91 2.47
CA ALA A 223 14.12 -17.51 3.78
C ALA A 223 12.60 -17.46 4.07
N TRP A 224 11.93 -16.38 3.69
CA TRP A 224 10.50 -16.21 3.89
C TRP A 224 9.61 -17.12 3.02
N MET A 225 10.17 -17.82 2.04
CA MET A 225 9.47 -18.86 1.26
C MET A 225 9.45 -20.20 2.00
N ASP A 226 8.40 -21.00 1.82
CA ASP A 226 8.35 -22.37 2.35
C ASP A 226 9.17 -23.35 1.50
N ARG A 227 10.46 -23.44 1.83
CA ARG A 227 11.42 -24.31 1.12
C ARG A 227 11.39 -25.77 1.58
N ASN A 228 10.70 -26.05 2.68
CA ASN A 228 10.71 -27.37 3.33
C ASN A 228 9.32 -28.00 3.39
N GLY A 229 8.28 -27.29 2.93
CA GLY A 229 6.90 -27.72 3.00
C GLY A 229 6.38 -27.77 4.43
N TRP A 230 6.71 -26.77 5.24
CA TRP A 230 6.35 -26.72 6.66
C TRP A 230 5.05 -25.98 6.94
N SER A 231 4.64 -25.09 6.04
CA SER A 231 3.36 -24.41 6.12
C SER A 231 2.22 -25.42 5.99
N PRO A 232 1.14 -25.30 6.79
CA PRO A 232 0.04 -26.26 6.77
C PRO A 232 -0.64 -26.38 5.40
N ILE A 233 -0.58 -25.33 4.57
CA ILE A 233 -1.23 -25.31 3.25
C ILE A 233 -0.32 -25.86 2.13
N HIS A 234 0.96 -26.13 2.41
CA HIS A 234 1.92 -26.49 1.36
C HIS A 234 1.59 -27.82 0.67
N HIS A 235 1.02 -28.74 1.43
CA HIS A 235 0.66 -30.09 0.95
C HIS A 235 -0.81 -30.21 0.57
N GLU A 236 -1.56 -29.11 0.53
CA GLU A 236 -2.94 -29.12 0.03
C GLU A 236 -3.00 -29.65 -1.40
N ASN A 237 -3.86 -30.65 -1.62
CA ASN A 237 -3.99 -31.37 -2.87
C ASN A 237 -2.76 -32.19 -3.30
N LEU A 238 -1.89 -32.56 -2.35
CA LEU A 238 -0.71 -33.40 -2.58
C LEU A 238 -0.69 -34.56 -1.57
N ASP A 239 -1.18 -35.72 -2.00
CA ASP A 239 -1.15 -36.96 -1.24
C ASP A 239 0.19 -37.68 -1.42
N TRP A 240 1.10 -37.39 -0.50
CA TRP A 240 2.43 -38.00 -0.48
C TRP A 240 2.46 -39.48 -0.12
N PHE A 241 1.38 -40.08 0.40
CA PHE A 241 1.34 -41.52 0.61
C PHE A 241 1.32 -42.31 -0.70
N SER A 242 0.86 -41.68 -1.79
CA SER A 242 0.94 -42.24 -3.14
C SER A 242 2.32 -42.09 -3.80
N TYR A 243 3.28 -41.43 -3.14
CA TYR A 243 4.63 -41.24 -3.69
C TYR A 243 5.40 -42.55 -3.77
N VAL A 244 5.92 -42.87 -4.94
CA VAL A 244 6.82 -44.02 -5.14
C VAL A 244 8.25 -43.52 -5.18
N ALA A 245 9.04 -43.88 -4.17
CA ALA A 245 10.42 -43.45 -4.06
C ALA A 245 11.31 -44.20 -5.08
N PRO A 246 12.21 -43.51 -5.81
CA PRO A 246 13.21 -44.17 -6.63
C PRO A 246 14.07 -45.14 -5.81
N ASP A 247 14.39 -46.30 -6.38
CA ASP A 247 15.29 -47.31 -5.80
C ASP A 247 14.92 -47.77 -4.37
N ASP A 248 13.62 -47.77 -4.04
CA ASP A 248 13.11 -48.07 -2.70
C ASP A 248 13.77 -47.21 -1.60
N ASN A 249 14.12 -45.96 -1.93
CA ASN A 249 14.68 -45.03 -0.97
C ASN A 249 13.77 -44.91 0.27
N PRO A 250 14.34 -44.93 1.49
CA PRO A 250 13.56 -44.73 2.70
C PRO A 250 12.80 -43.39 2.68
N VAL A 251 11.49 -43.45 2.93
CA VAL A 251 10.62 -42.29 3.08
C VAL A 251 10.11 -42.18 4.52
N ARG A 252 9.76 -40.97 4.93
CA ARG A 252 9.02 -40.75 6.17
C ARG A 252 8.09 -39.55 6.04
N ALA A 253 6.90 -39.68 6.62
CA ALA A 253 5.97 -38.58 6.81
C ALA A 253 6.11 -38.04 8.24
N ASN A 254 6.20 -36.73 8.38
CA ASN A 254 6.15 -36.02 9.65
C ASN A 254 4.86 -35.20 9.72
N LYS A 255 4.49 -34.73 10.93
CA LYS A 255 3.30 -33.89 11.15
C LYS A 255 3.19 -32.68 10.21
N THR A 256 4.32 -32.20 9.68
CA THR A 256 4.40 -30.99 8.84
C THR A 256 5.12 -31.25 7.52
N GLY A 257 5.06 -32.46 6.97
CA GLY A 257 5.53 -32.71 5.60
C GLY A 257 6.19 -34.07 5.36
N PHE A 258 6.64 -34.28 4.13
CA PHE A 258 7.15 -35.54 3.62
C PHE A 258 8.65 -35.47 3.31
N GLN A 259 9.40 -36.53 3.63
CA GLN A 259 10.83 -36.61 3.37
C GLN A 259 11.23 -37.93 2.71
N GLU A 260 12.24 -37.85 1.85
CA GLU A 260 12.90 -39.00 1.23
C GLU A 260 14.40 -38.94 1.50
N LYS A 261 15.02 -40.10 1.70
CA LYS A 261 16.47 -40.22 1.88
C LYS A 261 17.16 -40.32 0.52
N VAL A 262 17.81 -39.23 0.10
CA VAL A 262 18.56 -39.14 -1.16
C VAL A 262 20.05 -39.01 -0.85
N ASN A 263 20.89 -39.90 -1.40
CA ASN A 263 22.34 -39.94 -1.16
C ASN A 263 22.71 -39.89 0.34
N GLY A 264 22.00 -40.68 1.15
CA GLY A 264 22.23 -40.77 2.59
C GLY A 264 21.62 -39.62 3.43
N SER A 265 21.08 -38.57 2.80
CA SER A 265 20.53 -37.39 3.48
C SER A 265 19.02 -37.27 3.33
N TRP A 266 18.32 -36.92 4.40
CA TRP A 266 16.87 -36.66 4.36
C TRP A 266 16.58 -35.33 3.65
N LYS A 267 15.84 -35.38 2.55
CA LYS A 267 15.37 -34.22 1.79
C LYS A 267 13.87 -34.09 1.90
N TRP A 268 13.40 -32.86 2.10
CA TRP A 268 11.97 -32.55 2.08
C TRP A 268 11.46 -32.57 0.65
N ARG A 269 10.26 -33.11 0.46
CA ARG A 269 9.53 -33.02 -0.81
C ARG A 269 8.50 -31.89 -0.74
N THR A 270 8.44 -31.11 -1.81
CA THR A 270 7.76 -29.83 -1.89
C THR A 270 7.05 -29.67 -3.24
N ARG A 271 6.24 -28.61 -3.38
CA ARG A 271 5.66 -28.22 -4.68
C ARG A 271 6.71 -28.02 -5.78
N HIS A 272 7.93 -27.60 -5.44
CA HIS A 272 9.03 -27.46 -6.39
C HIS A 272 9.53 -28.81 -6.93
N ASP A 273 9.46 -29.87 -6.12
CA ASP A 273 9.74 -31.23 -6.62
C ASP A 273 8.69 -31.67 -7.64
N VAL A 274 7.42 -31.29 -7.44
CA VAL A 274 6.33 -31.58 -8.40
C VAL A 274 6.51 -30.78 -9.70
N PHE A 275 6.90 -29.51 -9.62
CA PHE A 275 7.33 -28.72 -10.78
C PHE A 275 8.48 -29.41 -11.55
N ALA A 276 9.47 -29.94 -10.83
CA ALA A 276 10.57 -30.68 -11.44
C ALA A 276 10.13 -31.98 -12.12
N MET A 277 9.18 -32.74 -11.54
CA MET A 277 8.57 -33.92 -12.19
C MET A 277 7.90 -33.53 -13.51
N LEU A 278 7.22 -32.38 -13.53
CA LEU A 278 6.52 -31.85 -14.70
C LEU A 278 7.46 -31.21 -15.75
N GLY A 279 8.76 -31.09 -15.47
CA GLY A 279 9.70 -30.44 -16.38
C GLY A 279 9.41 -28.95 -16.60
N THR A 280 8.78 -28.27 -15.64
CA THR A 280 8.38 -26.86 -15.75
C THR A 280 8.80 -26.06 -14.52
N SER A 281 8.96 -24.75 -14.67
CA SER A 281 9.36 -23.87 -13.57
C SER A 281 8.19 -23.12 -12.96
N TRP A 282 8.28 -22.87 -11.65
CA TRP A 282 7.40 -21.93 -10.96
C TRP A 282 7.57 -20.53 -11.53
N GLN A 283 6.47 -19.83 -11.82
CA GLN A 283 6.46 -18.53 -12.50
C GLN A 283 6.45 -17.32 -11.55
N GLY A 284 6.55 -17.54 -10.25
CA GLY A 284 6.75 -16.47 -9.27
C GLY A 284 5.53 -16.10 -8.43
N CYS A 285 4.35 -16.71 -8.60
CA CYS A 285 3.19 -16.36 -7.76
C CYS A 285 3.12 -17.18 -6.46
N VAL A 286 2.58 -16.57 -5.41
CA VAL A 286 2.44 -17.18 -4.09
C VAL A 286 0.98 -17.17 -3.62
N GLU A 287 0.65 -18.15 -2.80
CA GLU A 287 -0.67 -18.21 -2.17
C GLU A 287 -0.79 -17.18 -1.04
N MET A 288 -2.04 -16.88 -0.67
CA MET A 288 -2.33 -16.17 0.57
C MET A 288 -1.73 -16.95 1.75
N ARG A 289 -1.25 -16.27 2.78
CA ARG A 289 -0.79 -16.96 3.99
C ARG A 289 -1.99 -17.53 4.76
N PRO A 290 -1.83 -18.57 5.60
CA PRO A 290 -2.88 -19.01 6.52
C PRO A 290 -3.22 -17.94 7.57
N TRP A 291 -4.42 -18.01 8.15
CA TRP A 291 -4.82 -17.11 9.25
C TRP A 291 -3.89 -17.28 10.47
N PRO A 292 -3.47 -16.19 11.15
CA PRO A 292 -3.88 -14.79 10.95
C PRO A 292 -3.08 -13.96 9.94
N TYR A 293 -2.06 -14.54 9.30
CA TYR A 293 -1.08 -13.79 8.53
C TYR A 293 -1.53 -13.43 7.10
N ASN A 294 -2.74 -13.83 6.70
CA ASN A 294 -3.40 -13.40 5.46
C ASN A 294 -3.77 -11.92 5.45
N THR A 295 -3.99 -11.31 6.63
CA THR A 295 -4.41 -9.90 6.77
C THR A 295 -3.37 -9.01 7.42
N THR A 296 -2.27 -9.57 7.93
CA THR A 296 -1.19 -8.82 8.57
C THR A 296 0.09 -8.86 7.74
N ASP A 297 1.02 -7.94 8.04
CA ASP A 297 2.39 -7.95 7.51
C ASP A 297 3.39 -8.58 8.50
N ASP A 298 2.90 -9.18 9.58
CA ASP A 298 3.77 -9.60 10.67
C ASP A 298 4.80 -10.66 10.24
N VAL A 299 6.03 -10.43 10.71
CA VAL A 299 7.08 -11.43 10.87
C VAL A 299 7.45 -11.45 12.36
N VAL A 300 7.42 -12.62 12.98
CA VAL A 300 7.76 -12.72 14.41
C VAL A 300 9.27 -12.50 14.63
N MET A 301 9.63 -11.27 14.99
CA MET A 301 10.97 -10.86 15.41
C MET A 301 11.06 -10.91 16.95
N TYR A 302 11.48 -12.05 17.52
CA TYR A 302 11.77 -12.11 18.96
C TYR A 302 13.27 -11.90 19.21
N GLY A 303 13.62 -10.73 19.77
CA GLY A 303 15.01 -10.32 19.98
C GLY A 303 15.70 -9.96 18.67
N ASN A 304 16.72 -9.09 18.76
CA ASN A 304 17.49 -8.52 17.65
C ASN A 304 17.55 -9.41 16.38
N ASN A 305 16.72 -9.09 15.39
CA ASN A 305 16.83 -9.54 13.99
C ASN A 305 16.82 -11.06 13.72
N ALA A 306 15.98 -11.85 14.39
CA ALA A 306 15.92 -13.30 14.13
C ALA A 306 15.19 -13.71 12.83
N GLY A 307 14.44 -12.81 12.19
CA GLY A 307 13.77 -13.01 10.90
C GLY A 307 13.01 -14.33 10.75
N TYR A 308 12.90 -14.81 9.52
CA TYR A 308 12.35 -16.14 9.26
C TYR A 308 13.24 -17.29 9.78
N THR A 309 14.50 -17.05 10.14
CA THR A 309 15.40 -18.08 10.71
C THR A 309 14.83 -18.71 11.97
N ARG A 310 14.11 -17.96 12.82
CA ARG A 310 13.42 -18.52 13.99
C ARG A 310 12.24 -19.41 13.60
N VAL A 311 11.47 -19.02 12.57
CA VAL A 311 10.39 -19.87 12.03
C VAL A 311 10.96 -21.23 11.65
N TYR A 312 12.17 -21.28 11.08
CA TYR A 312 12.77 -22.55 10.70
C TYR A 312 13.23 -23.42 11.88
N ASN A 313 13.72 -22.78 12.94
CA ASN A 313 14.23 -23.49 14.11
C ASN A 313 13.14 -23.86 15.12
N ASN A 314 11.89 -23.44 14.89
CA ASN A 314 10.78 -23.67 15.79
C ASN A 314 9.91 -24.85 15.34
N SER A 315 9.51 -25.69 16.29
CA SER A 315 8.54 -26.76 16.07
C SER A 315 7.08 -26.27 16.01
N ASP A 316 6.81 -25.03 16.41
CA ASP A 316 5.49 -24.41 16.45
C ASP A 316 4.92 -24.23 15.03
N ILE A 317 3.77 -24.87 14.81
CA ILE A 317 3.04 -24.80 13.54
C ILE A 317 2.47 -23.40 13.28
N GLU A 318 2.14 -22.64 14.31
CA GLU A 318 1.57 -21.30 14.16
C GLU A 318 2.58 -20.31 13.58
N LEU A 319 3.88 -20.48 13.87
CA LEU A 319 4.93 -19.67 13.25
C LEU A 319 5.15 -20.05 11.79
N LYS A 320 4.99 -21.33 11.44
CA LYS A 320 5.16 -21.84 10.06
C LYS A 320 4.09 -21.30 9.10
N LYS A 321 2.94 -20.86 9.60
CA LYS A 321 1.92 -20.13 8.83
C LYS A 321 2.41 -18.78 8.27
N GLN A 322 3.53 -18.24 8.74
CA GLN A 322 4.10 -17.00 8.21
C GLN A 322 4.80 -17.18 6.85
N LEU A 323 5.16 -18.43 6.50
CA LEU A 323 5.91 -18.75 5.28
C LEU A 323 5.02 -18.58 4.05
N PHE A 324 5.60 -18.01 2.99
CA PHE A 324 4.94 -17.91 1.69
C PHE A 324 5.05 -19.22 0.94
N VAL A 325 3.91 -19.74 0.51
CA VAL A 325 3.84 -21.01 -0.22
C VAL A 325 3.79 -20.72 -1.72
N PRO A 326 4.65 -21.36 -2.53
CA PRO A 326 4.61 -21.19 -3.99
C PRO A 326 3.28 -21.71 -4.52
N MET A 327 2.61 -20.93 -5.38
CA MET A 327 1.40 -21.42 -6.05
C MET A 327 1.72 -22.63 -6.91
N PHE A 328 0.87 -23.64 -6.78
CA PHE A 328 0.89 -24.84 -7.59
C PHE A 328 -0.56 -25.27 -7.81
N ALA A 329 -1.08 -24.98 -9.00
CA ALA A 329 -2.40 -25.41 -9.38
C ALA A 329 -2.36 -26.92 -9.70
N PRO A 330 -2.99 -27.79 -8.89
CA PRO A 330 -2.99 -29.22 -9.17
C PRO A 330 -3.64 -29.49 -10.52
N SER A 331 -3.22 -30.57 -11.18
CA SER A 331 -3.92 -31.02 -12.38
C SER A 331 -5.28 -31.48 -11.92
N GLU A 332 -6.35 -30.94 -12.49
CA GLU A 332 -7.68 -31.43 -12.15
C GLU A 332 -7.90 -32.82 -12.78
N PRO A 333 -8.82 -33.65 -12.26
CA PRO A 333 -9.03 -34.98 -12.81
C PRO A 333 -9.72 -34.92 -14.18
N GLY A 334 -9.34 -35.83 -15.08
CA GLY A 334 -10.04 -36.00 -16.36
C GLY A 334 -11.49 -36.51 -16.23
N ARG A 335 -12.28 -36.31 -17.30
CA ARG A 335 -13.70 -36.72 -17.47
C ARG A 335 -13.91 -38.23 -17.60
N ARG A 336 -14.06 -38.93 -16.48
CA ARG A 336 -14.28 -40.39 -16.45
C ARG A 336 -15.45 -40.87 -17.34
N LYS A 337 -15.20 -41.86 -18.19
CA LYS A 337 -16.23 -42.71 -18.81
C LYS A 337 -16.76 -43.74 -17.81
N VAL A 338 -18.03 -43.65 -17.44
CA VAL A 338 -18.76 -44.60 -16.57
C VAL A 338 -19.59 -45.52 -17.47
N THR A 339 -19.23 -46.79 -17.57
CA THR A 339 -19.90 -47.73 -18.48
C THR A 339 -20.99 -48.48 -17.74
N SER A 340 -22.23 -48.00 -17.67
CA SER A 340 -23.34 -48.64 -16.94
C SER A 340 -23.54 -50.13 -17.29
N THR A 341 -24.11 -50.90 -16.35
CA THR A 341 -24.42 -52.34 -16.49
C THR A 341 -25.34 -52.62 -17.69
N SER A 342 -26.05 -51.61 -18.18
CA SER A 342 -26.96 -51.65 -19.33
C SER A 342 -26.27 -51.43 -20.69
N GLY A 343 -24.94 -51.35 -20.73
CA GLY A 343 -24.16 -51.10 -21.95
C GLY A 343 -24.09 -49.62 -22.38
N TYR A 344 -24.76 -48.71 -21.67
CA TYR A 344 -24.68 -47.27 -21.92
C TYR A 344 -23.49 -46.65 -21.18
N SER A 345 -22.63 -45.94 -21.91
CA SER A 345 -21.54 -45.16 -21.31
C SER A 345 -22.04 -43.75 -20.95
N SER A 346 -22.06 -43.40 -19.67
CA SER A 346 -22.25 -42.03 -19.19
C SER A 346 -20.89 -41.43 -18.84
N TYR A 347 -20.61 -40.20 -19.28
CA TYR A 347 -19.45 -39.47 -18.77
C TYR A 347 -19.78 -38.88 -17.42
N ASP A 348 -18.77 -38.74 -16.56
CA ASP A 348 -18.89 -37.94 -15.36
C ASP A 348 -19.38 -36.51 -15.71
N SER A 349 -20.25 -35.98 -14.85
CA SER A 349 -20.94 -34.70 -15.07
C SER A 349 -20.11 -33.49 -14.69
N TYR A 350 -19.01 -33.64 -13.96
CA TYR A 350 -18.21 -32.50 -13.50
C TYR A 350 -17.30 -31.97 -14.60
N SER A 351 -17.29 -30.63 -14.73
CA SER A 351 -16.39 -29.92 -15.62
C SER A 351 -15.20 -29.40 -14.83
N TYR A 352 -14.00 -29.77 -15.27
CA TYR A 352 -12.73 -29.31 -14.74
C TYR A 352 -12.01 -28.47 -15.80
N GLY A 353 -11.41 -27.36 -15.36
CA GLY A 353 -10.78 -26.35 -16.21
C GLY A 353 -9.28 -26.55 -16.34
N ASN A 354 -8.62 -27.16 -15.35
CA ASN A 354 -7.16 -27.27 -15.24
C ASN A 354 -6.66 -28.72 -15.31
N ASP A 355 -7.30 -29.57 -16.13
CA ASP A 355 -6.75 -30.88 -16.47
C ASP A 355 -5.67 -30.72 -17.56
N TYR A 356 -4.41 -30.80 -17.13
CA TYR A 356 -3.23 -30.67 -18.00
C TYR A 356 -2.37 -31.93 -18.03
N LEU A 357 -2.80 -33.01 -17.40
CA LEU A 357 -2.19 -34.34 -17.53
C LEU A 357 -3.06 -35.28 -18.39
N GLY A 358 -4.29 -34.90 -18.73
CA GLY A 358 -5.12 -35.60 -19.71
C GLY A 358 -4.57 -35.49 -21.15
N THR A 359 -4.42 -36.63 -21.84
CA THR A 359 -3.93 -36.69 -23.23
C THR A 359 -5.04 -36.55 -24.27
N ASN A 360 -4.72 -35.95 -25.43
CA ASN A 360 -5.64 -35.68 -26.55
C ASN A 360 -5.95 -36.92 -27.44
N SER A 361 -5.97 -38.12 -26.88
CA SER A 361 -6.35 -39.35 -27.61
C SER A 361 -7.78 -39.73 -27.24
N SER A 362 -8.63 -40.10 -28.21
CA SER A 362 -10.08 -40.41 -28.10
C SER A 362 -10.53 -41.43 -27.02
N TRP A 363 -9.62 -41.86 -26.16
CA TRP A 363 -9.78 -42.65 -24.93
C TRP A 363 -9.29 -41.86 -23.66
N THR A 364 -9.58 -40.55 -23.63
CA THR A 364 -8.93 -39.37 -22.99
C THR A 364 -8.91 -39.19 -21.44
N ASP A 365 -8.43 -40.10 -20.56
CA ASP A 365 -8.22 -39.72 -19.10
C ASP A 365 -7.08 -40.46 -18.36
N ARG A 366 -6.15 -41.06 -19.09
CA ARG A 366 -5.43 -42.21 -18.56
C ARG A 366 -4.20 -41.91 -17.67
N ALA A 367 -3.48 -40.80 -17.87
CA ALA A 367 -2.29 -40.48 -17.08
C ALA A 367 -2.55 -40.44 -15.56
N ASP A 368 -3.75 -40.01 -15.16
CA ASP A 368 -4.19 -39.92 -13.77
C ASP A 368 -4.34 -41.29 -13.07
N TRP A 369 -4.35 -42.37 -13.84
CA TRP A 369 -4.60 -43.73 -13.38
C TRP A 369 -3.36 -44.61 -13.39
N ARG A 370 -2.19 -44.00 -13.58
CA ARG A 370 -0.93 -44.72 -13.61
C ARG A 370 -0.11 -44.40 -12.37
N LYS A 371 0.57 -45.43 -11.88
CA LYS A 371 1.54 -45.32 -10.80
C LYS A 371 2.90 -45.81 -11.26
N PRO A 372 4.01 -45.21 -10.81
CA PRO A 372 5.33 -45.79 -11.01
C PRO A 372 5.44 -47.17 -10.35
N THR A 373 6.11 -48.10 -11.02
CA THR A 373 6.61 -49.36 -10.42
C THR A 373 8.13 -49.37 -10.28
N GLY A 374 8.77 -48.31 -10.76
CA GLY A 374 10.21 -48.10 -10.73
C GLY A 374 10.59 -46.79 -11.41
N PRO A 375 11.88 -46.52 -11.60
CA PRO A 375 12.36 -45.26 -12.18
C PRO A 375 11.94 -45.01 -13.64
N SER A 376 11.61 -46.06 -14.39
CA SER A 376 11.35 -46.01 -15.83
C SER A 376 10.10 -46.78 -16.28
N SER A 377 9.28 -47.24 -15.33
CA SER A 377 8.08 -48.02 -15.61
C SER A 377 6.89 -47.54 -14.78
N ALA A 378 5.71 -47.54 -15.39
CA ALA A 378 4.45 -47.23 -14.73
C ALA A 378 3.38 -48.26 -15.12
N GLU A 379 2.45 -48.56 -14.21
CA GLU A 379 1.35 -49.51 -14.41
C GLU A 379 -0.01 -48.88 -14.04
N TRP A 380 -1.10 -49.57 -14.40
CA TRP A 380 -2.46 -49.14 -14.05
C TRP A 380 -2.75 -49.40 -12.58
N ILE A 381 -3.41 -48.44 -11.94
CA ILE A 381 -3.91 -48.58 -10.56
C ILE A 381 -5.09 -49.56 -10.55
N THR A 382 -5.04 -50.53 -9.64
CA THR A 382 -6.11 -51.48 -9.34
C THR A 382 -6.79 -51.15 -8.00
N THR A 383 -7.87 -51.84 -7.66
CA THR A 383 -8.52 -51.73 -6.34
C THR A 383 -7.60 -52.12 -5.18
N ASP A 384 -6.66 -53.03 -5.42
CA ASP A 384 -5.77 -53.54 -4.39
C ASP A 384 -4.68 -52.52 -4.02
N ASP A 385 -4.37 -51.61 -4.95
CA ASP A 385 -3.41 -50.52 -4.74
C ASP A 385 -3.98 -49.39 -3.86
N TYR A 386 -5.30 -49.24 -3.81
CA TYR A 386 -5.97 -48.20 -3.03
C TYR A 386 -7.33 -48.72 -2.52
N PRO A 387 -7.39 -49.32 -1.32
CA PRO A 387 -8.59 -50.03 -0.84
C PRO A 387 -9.85 -49.17 -0.70
N ASP A 388 -9.66 -47.87 -0.43
CA ASP A 388 -10.75 -46.88 -0.38
C ASP A 388 -11.29 -46.54 -1.78
N TYR A 389 -10.64 -47.03 -2.83
CA TYR A 389 -11.02 -46.86 -4.22
C TYR A 389 -11.77 -48.09 -4.75
N THR A 390 -13.09 -47.97 -4.86
CA THR A 390 -13.93 -49.02 -5.44
C THR A 390 -13.91 -48.96 -6.99
N GLY A 391 -12.88 -49.54 -7.60
CA GLY A 391 -13.00 -50.25 -8.88
C GLY A 391 -12.13 -49.79 -10.06
N TYR A 392 -11.40 -50.74 -10.65
CA TYR A 392 -11.26 -50.81 -12.11
C TYR A 392 -12.46 -51.63 -12.63
N GLY A 393 -13.44 -50.97 -13.25
CA GLY A 393 -14.53 -51.66 -13.95
C GLY A 393 -15.52 -52.48 -13.10
N SER A 394 -16.29 -51.84 -12.22
CA SER A 394 -17.71 -52.23 -12.04
C SER A 394 -18.52 -51.03 -11.53
N ASN A 395 -19.65 -50.76 -12.19
CA ASN A 395 -20.60 -49.73 -11.74
C ASN A 395 -21.37 -50.28 -10.56
N THR A 396 -21.45 -49.52 -9.47
CA THR A 396 -22.63 -49.47 -8.58
C THR A 396 -22.42 -48.51 -7.42
N VAL A 397 -21.95 -47.29 -7.67
CA VAL A 397 -22.11 -46.25 -6.63
C VAL A 397 -22.50 -44.90 -7.24
N PRO A 398 -23.80 -44.60 -7.31
CA PRO A 398 -24.29 -43.23 -7.42
C PRO A 398 -23.82 -42.43 -6.19
N GLY A 399 -23.13 -41.30 -6.41
CA GLY A 399 -22.81 -40.33 -5.35
C GLY A 399 -21.34 -40.25 -4.87
N VAL A 400 -20.37 -40.88 -5.53
CA VAL A 400 -18.96 -40.86 -5.08
C VAL A 400 -18.20 -39.62 -5.58
N ALA A 401 -18.48 -38.46 -4.99
CA ALA A 401 -17.58 -37.30 -5.05
C ALA A 401 -16.20 -37.61 -4.44
N ASN A 402 -16.11 -38.61 -3.54
CA ASN A 402 -14.88 -38.99 -2.81
C ASN A 402 -13.75 -39.55 -3.69
N GLY A 403 -14.04 -40.15 -4.85
CA GLY A 403 -13.00 -40.76 -5.70
C GLY A 403 -12.22 -39.73 -6.52
N GLN A 404 -12.85 -38.63 -6.94
CA GLN A 404 -12.22 -37.64 -7.82
C GLN A 404 -11.26 -36.71 -7.10
N ASN A 405 -11.67 -36.23 -5.92
CA ASN A 405 -10.78 -35.44 -5.07
C ASN A 405 -9.56 -36.25 -4.64
N SER A 406 -9.73 -37.53 -4.33
CA SER A 406 -8.62 -38.42 -3.98
C SER A 406 -7.64 -38.57 -5.16
N ARG A 407 -8.16 -38.82 -6.38
CA ARG A 407 -7.34 -38.87 -7.61
C ARG A 407 -6.56 -37.60 -7.89
N GLN A 408 -7.21 -36.45 -7.69
CA GLN A 408 -6.59 -35.15 -7.90
C GLN A 408 -5.34 -35.01 -7.04
N ASN A 409 -5.41 -35.49 -5.80
CA ASN A 409 -4.35 -35.32 -4.82
C ASN A 409 -3.14 -36.22 -5.08
N TRP A 410 -3.27 -37.32 -5.82
CA TRP A 410 -2.20 -38.29 -5.93
C TRP A 410 -0.93 -37.72 -6.57
N ILE A 411 0.21 -37.97 -5.95
CA ILE A 411 1.54 -37.61 -6.47
C ILE A 411 1.96 -38.50 -7.62
N TRP A 412 1.62 -39.79 -7.58
CA TRP A 412 2.08 -40.76 -8.59
C TRP A 412 1.69 -40.41 -10.02
N ARG A 413 0.66 -39.57 -10.25
CA ARG A 413 0.22 -39.17 -11.59
C ARG A 413 1.24 -38.24 -12.24
N TYR A 414 1.88 -37.40 -11.44
CA TYR A 414 2.97 -36.53 -11.89
C TYR A 414 4.21 -37.36 -12.23
N GLN A 415 4.52 -38.36 -11.39
CA GLN A 415 5.63 -39.28 -11.62
C GLN A 415 5.40 -40.16 -12.86
N ALA A 416 4.19 -40.72 -13.02
CA ALA A 416 3.81 -41.56 -14.15
C ALA A 416 3.79 -40.77 -15.45
N ALA A 417 3.21 -39.56 -15.47
CA ALA A 417 3.23 -38.68 -16.64
C ALA A 417 4.66 -38.38 -17.11
N ALA A 418 5.60 -38.19 -16.17
CA ALA A 418 7.01 -38.00 -16.48
C ALA A 418 7.65 -39.26 -17.09
N ILE A 419 7.38 -40.45 -16.53
CA ILE A 419 7.89 -41.73 -17.06
C ILE A 419 7.36 -42.01 -18.46
N ASP A 420 6.06 -41.78 -18.68
CA ASP A 420 5.37 -42.11 -19.91
C ASP A 420 5.62 -41.08 -21.04
N ASN A 421 6.36 -40.01 -20.76
CA ASN A 421 6.50 -38.84 -21.63
C ASN A 421 5.14 -38.26 -22.07
N GLU A 422 4.14 -38.33 -21.20
CA GLU A 422 2.77 -37.85 -21.44
C GLU A 422 2.55 -36.41 -20.94
N ILE A 423 3.61 -35.69 -20.56
CA ILE A 423 3.54 -34.28 -20.14
C ILE A 423 3.19 -33.40 -21.36
N PRO A 424 1.99 -32.80 -21.43
CA PRO A 424 1.59 -32.02 -22.59
C PRO A 424 2.30 -30.66 -22.62
N SER A 425 2.43 -30.08 -23.82
CA SER A 425 2.96 -28.71 -23.98
C SER A 425 2.10 -27.63 -23.30
N SER A 426 0.83 -27.94 -22.96
CA SER A 426 -0.07 -27.06 -22.22
C SER A 426 0.38 -26.81 -20.78
N VAL A 427 1.31 -27.60 -20.24
CA VAL A 427 1.97 -27.34 -18.95
C VAL A 427 2.83 -26.06 -19.00
N SER A 428 3.13 -25.56 -20.21
CA SER A 428 4.09 -24.47 -20.43
C SER A 428 3.49 -23.12 -20.85
N TYR A 429 2.19 -22.93 -21.15
CA TYR A 429 1.66 -21.58 -21.43
C TYR A 429 0.12 -21.38 -21.36
N SER A 430 -0.28 -20.31 -20.67
CA SER A 430 -1.53 -19.52 -20.71
C SER A 430 -2.87 -20.21 -21.03
N GLY A 431 -3.24 -21.25 -20.28
CA GLY A 431 -4.63 -21.73 -20.28
C GLY A 431 -4.90 -22.86 -19.30
N ARG A 432 -3.93 -23.76 -19.12
CA ARG A 432 -3.91 -24.82 -18.10
C ARG A 432 -2.47 -24.98 -17.61
N GLY A 433 -2.26 -25.71 -16.53
CA GLY A 433 -0.93 -26.01 -16.01
C GLY A 433 -0.77 -25.69 -14.52
N PRO A 434 0.39 -26.03 -13.95
CA PRO A 434 0.69 -25.80 -12.54
C PRO A 434 0.83 -24.31 -12.18
N ASN A 435 1.07 -23.45 -13.17
CA ASN A 435 1.12 -21.99 -13.01
C ASN A 435 -0.19 -21.30 -13.41
N THR A 436 -1.30 -22.02 -13.56
CA THR A 436 -2.59 -21.37 -13.86
C THR A 436 -2.93 -20.33 -12.78
N SER A 437 -3.63 -19.27 -13.19
CA SER A 437 -3.92 -18.09 -12.33
C SER A 437 -2.72 -17.22 -11.93
N CYS A 438 -1.47 -17.62 -12.23
CA CYS A 438 -0.30 -16.75 -12.14
C CYS A 438 -0.09 -15.96 -13.43
N THR A 439 -0.87 -14.89 -13.62
CA THR A 439 -0.96 -14.16 -14.90
C THR A 439 -0.32 -12.78 -14.90
N THR A 440 0.23 -12.32 -13.78
CA THR A 440 0.84 -11.00 -13.67
C THR A 440 2.34 -11.04 -13.90
N ASN A 441 2.90 -9.92 -14.37
CA ASN A 441 4.34 -9.69 -14.31
C ASN A 441 4.81 -9.62 -12.86
N PRO A 442 6.09 -9.92 -12.58
CA PRO A 442 6.67 -9.73 -11.26
C PRO A 442 6.47 -8.30 -10.74
N LEU A 443 6.17 -8.16 -9.45
CA LEU A 443 6.16 -6.87 -8.77
C LEU A 443 7.54 -6.20 -8.86
N THR A 444 7.52 -4.88 -8.82
CA THR A 444 8.73 -4.05 -8.72
C THR A 444 8.83 -3.55 -7.28
N GLU A 445 9.90 -3.93 -6.60
CA GLU A 445 10.25 -3.43 -5.27
C GLU A 445 10.48 -1.92 -5.29
N LEU A 446 10.50 -1.28 -4.10
CA LEU A 446 10.76 0.15 -3.99
C LEU A 446 12.06 0.54 -4.70
N THR A 447 11.93 1.36 -5.73
CA THR A 447 13.04 1.87 -6.53
C THR A 447 13.01 3.39 -6.56
N LYS A 448 14.20 3.98 -6.62
CA LYS A 448 14.41 5.41 -6.88
C LYS A 448 14.49 5.76 -8.37
N SER A 449 14.49 4.74 -9.22
CA SER A 449 14.63 4.90 -10.67
C SER A 449 13.26 5.07 -11.32
N GLN A 450 12.98 6.29 -11.76
CA GLN A 450 11.77 6.61 -12.52
C GLN A 450 11.63 5.72 -13.77
N SER A 451 12.71 5.53 -14.53
CA SER A 451 12.66 4.71 -15.75
C SER A 451 12.36 3.23 -15.46
N THR A 452 12.85 2.70 -14.33
CA THR A 452 12.59 1.31 -13.93
C THR A 452 11.11 1.11 -13.62
N ILE A 453 10.50 2.02 -12.85
CA ILE A 453 9.09 1.91 -12.50
C ILE A 453 8.18 2.15 -13.72
N GLU A 454 8.50 3.11 -14.60
CA GLU A 454 7.74 3.37 -15.82
C GLU A 454 7.79 2.18 -16.79
N THR A 455 8.95 1.53 -16.93
CA THR A 455 9.10 0.31 -17.74
C THR A 455 8.23 -0.82 -17.18
N ALA A 456 8.18 -0.97 -15.86
CA ALA A 456 7.33 -1.97 -15.22
C ALA A 456 5.83 -1.69 -15.43
N VAL A 457 5.44 -0.41 -15.36
CA VAL A 457 4.06 0.03 -15.69
C VAL A 457 3.72 -0.31 -17.13
N ASP A 458 4.60 0.01 -18.08
CA ASP A 458 4.38 -0.27 -19.50
C ASP A 458 4.28 -1.76 -19.81
N ALA A 459 4.96 -2.61 -19.05
CA ALA A 459 4.93 -4.07 -19.22
C ALA A 459 3.61 -4.72 -18.79
N MET A 460 2.79 -4.07 -17.96
CA MET A 460 1.55 -4.65 -17.43
C MET A 460 0.59 -5.11 -18.54
N TYR A 461 -0.17 -6.18 -18.31
CA TYR A 461 -1.22 -6.61 -19.22
C TYR A 461 -2.36 -7.22 -18.41
N ALA A 462 -3.57 -7.14 -18.96
CA ALA A 462 -4.79 -7.59 -18.30
C ALA A 462 -5.06 -9.07 -18.59
N SER A 463 -5.13 -9.91 -17.55
CA SER A 463 -5.44 -11.33 -17.60
C SER A 463 -5.78 -11.90 -16.22
N GLY A 464 -6.74 -12.84 -16.17
CA GLY A 464 -7.09 -13.59 -14.97
C GLY A 464 -8.20 -12.96 -14.12
N ASN A 465 -8.44 -13.53 -12.95
CA ASN A 465 -9.42 -13.05 -11.97
C ASN A 465 -8.86 -11.84 -11.18
N THR A 466 -9.62 -11.38 -10.19
CA THR A 466 -9.37 -10.15 -9.42
C THR A 466 -9.31 -10.46 -7.93
N ASN A 467 -8.15 -10.30 -7.30
CA ASN A 467 -7.95 -10.46 -5.86
C ASN A 467 -7.30 -9.20 -5.29
N ILE A 468 -8.13 -8.21 -4.97
CA ILE A 468 -7.72 -6.88 -4.51
C ILE A 468 -6.98 -6.99 -3.17
N GLN A 469 -7.43 -7.88 -2.27
CA GLN A 469 -6.74 -8.12 -1.01
C GLN A 469 -5.28 -8.53 -1.24
N SER A 470 -5.02 -9.46 -2.17
CA SER A 470 -3.65 -9.89 -2.46
C SER A 470 -2.78 -8.72 -2.94
N GLY A 471 -3.33 -7.87 -3.81
CA GLY A 471 -2.69 -6.63 -4.25
C GLY A 471 -2.35 -5.69 -3.09
N ILE A 472 -3.32 -5.40 -2.21
CA ILE A 472 -3.13 -4.54 -1.03
C ILE A 472 -2.09 -5.13 -0.07
N ALA A 473 -2.18 -6.43 0.20
CA ALA A 473 -1.27 -7.11 1.11
C ALA A 473 0.17 -7.05 0.59
N TRP A 474 0.40 -7.19 -0.73
CA TRP A 474 1.73 -7.03 -1.32
C TRP A 474 2.15 -5.56 -1.48
N GLY A 475 1.20 -4.64 -1.68
CA GLY A 475 1.46 -3.20 -1.62
C GLY A 475 1.95 -2.76 -0.25
N TRP A 476 1.35 -3.30 0.82
CA TRP A 476 1.79 -3.04 2.19
C TRP A 476 3.20 -3.57 2.43
N ARG A 477 3.48 -4.80 1.99
CA ARG A 477 4.83 -5.41 2.05
C ARG A 477 5.88 -4.62 1.30
N ALA A 478 5.53 -4.04 0.16
CA ALA A 478 6.45 -3.20 -0.61
C ALA A 478 6.84 -1.93 0.17
N LEU A 479 5.96 -1.42 1.02
CA LEU A 479 6.21 -0.26 1.88
C LEU A 479 6.82 -0.63 3.24
N SER A 480 6.91 -1.93 3.57
CA SER A 480 7.39 -2.41 4.85
C SER A 480 8.93 -2.44 4.91
N PRO A 481 9.53 -2.13 6.07
CA PRO A 481 10.96 -2.37 6.31
C PRO A 481 11.28 -3.86 6.52
N GLN A 482 10.26 -4.71 6.68
CA GLN A 482 10.45 -6.12 7.02
C GLN A 482 10.57 -7.00 5.77
N GLU A 483 11.08 -8.23 5.96
CA GLU A 483 10.97 -9.27 4.94
C GLU A 483 9.49 -9.47 4.57
N PRO A 484 9.13 -9.61 3.29
CA PRO A 484 9.97 -10.17 2.22
C PRO A 484 10.78 -9.19 1.37
N LEU A 485 10.42 -7.90 1.30
CA LEU A 485 11.01 -6.93 0.35
C LEU A 485 11.98 -5.95 1.01
N THR A 486 11.83 -5.62 2.30
CA THR A 486 12.77 -4.81 3.12
C THR A 486 13.15 -3.41 2.60
N GLY A 487 12.58 -2.95 1.48
CA GLY A 487 12.97 -1.69 0.83
C GLY A 487 12.39 -0.43 1.47
N GLY A 488 11.37 -0.59 2.32
CA GLY A 488 10.70 0.51 3.03
C GLY A 488 11.51 1.01 4.22
N ARG A 489 11.37 2.30 4.54
CA ARG A 489 11.86 2.86 5.81
C ARG A 489 11.07 2.33 7.01
N ASP A 490 11.54 2.57 8.22
CA ASP A 490 10.81 2.18 9.43
C ASP A 490 9.43 2.86 9.51
N TYR A 491 8.48 2.20 10.18
CA TYR A 491 7.13 2.76 10.37
C TYR A 491 7.12 3.94 11.35
N ASP A 492 8.07 3.97 12.28
CA ASP A 492 8.21 5.02 13.28
C ASP A 492 9.05 6.22 12.78
N ASP A 493 9.53 6.18 11.54
CA ASP A 493 10.23 7.30 10.91
C ASP A 493 9.25 8.46 10.66
N ILE A 494 9.31 9.45 11.54
CA ILE A 494 8.42 10.62 11.52
C ILE A 494 8.61 11.50 10.29
N GLU A 495 9.80 11.44 9.66
CA GLU A 495 10.15 12.19 8.45
C GLU A 495 9.77 11.44 7.17
N ASN A 496 9.25 10.22 7.28
CA ASN A 496 8.79 9.44 6.14
C ASN A 496 7.27 9.34 6.08
N ARG A 497 6.74 9.30 4.85
CA ARG A 497 5.31 9.04 4.60
C ARG A 497 5.15 7.92 3.58
N LYS A 498 4.27 6.97 3.92
CA LYS A 498 3.98 5.77 3.14
C LYS A 498 2.59 5.88 2.54
N TYR A 499 2.50 5.77 1.22
CA TYR A 499 1.25 5.85 0.47
C TYR A 499 1.03 4.59 -0.36
N MET A 500 -0.16 4.03 -0.29
CA MET A 500 -0.62 2.99 -1.18
C MET A 500 -1.72 3.53 -2.08
N ILE A 501 -1.60 3.33 -3.39
CA ILE A 501 -2.61 3.76 -4.35
C ILE A 501 -3.16 2.50 -5.02
N VAL A 502 -4.42 2.17 -4.71
CA VAL A 502 -5.10 0.97 -5.22
C VAL A 502 -6.03 1.36 -6.35
N LEU A 503 -5.84 0.80 -7.54
CA LEU A 503 -6.71 1.01 -8.70
C LEU A 503 -7.28 -0.32 -9.18
N THR A 504 -8.60 -0.39 -9.31
CA THR A 504 -9.32 -1.57 -9.83
C THR A 504 -10.59 -1.18 -10.56
N ASP A 505 -11.01 -1.99 -11.55
CA ASP A 505 -12.25 -1.80 -12.30
C ASP A 505 -13.36 -2.80 -11.97
N GLY A 506 -13.12 -3.68 -11.00
CA GLY A 506 -13.95 -4.85 -10.79
C GLY A 506 -14.06 -5.26 -9.34
N ASN A 507 -15.01 -6.16 -9.09
CA ASN A 507 -15.19 -6.77 -7.78
C ASN A 507 -14.12 -7.84 -7.55
N ASN A 508 -13.86 -8.15 -6.28
CA ASN A 508 -13.13 -9.37 -5.95
C ASN A 508 -13.84 -10.59 -6.56
N THR A 509 -13.09 -11.40 -7.30
CA THR A 509 -13.61 -12.58 -7.98
C THR A 509 -12.88 -13.84 -7.52
N TYR A 510 -13.69 -14.82 -7.13
CA TYR A 510 -13.24 -16.19 -6.90
C TYR A 510 -14.19 -17.13 -7.63
N SER A 511 -13.80 -17.55 -8.83
CA SER A 511 -14.71 -18.23 -9.75
C SER A 511 -15.17 -19.56 -9.17
N THR A 512 -16.46 -19.63 -8.85
CA THR A 512 -17.08 -20.84 -8.31
C THR A 512 -17.21 -21.91 -9.38
N SER A 513 -16.97 -23.16 -9.00
CA SER A 513 -17.16 -24.32 -9.87
C SER A 513 -18.17 -25.28 -9.25
N SER A 514 -19.05 -25.83 -10.07
CA SER A 514 -19.99 -26.88 -9.63
C SER A 514 -19.33 -28.25 -9.63
N ASN A 515 -18.15 -28.36 -9.01
CA ASN A 515 -17.39 -29.59 -8.86
C ASN A 515 -16.84 -29.69 -7.42
N PRO A 516 -16.28 -30.84 -7.00
CA PRO A 516 -15.75 -31.05 -5.65
C PRO A 516 -14.62 -30.10 -5.20
N ASN A 517 -14.01 -29.30 -6.08
CA ASN A 517 -13.07 -28.24 -5.68
C ASN A 517 -13.80 -26.95 -5.22
N GLY A 518 -15.05 -26.75 -5.61
CA GLY A 518 -15.89 -25.60 -5.27
C GLY A 518 -15.50 -24.28 -5.97
N SER A 519 -14.26 -24.17 -6.46
CA SER A 519 -13.77 -23.04 -7.24
C SER A 519 -12.72 -23.44 -8.28
N THR A 520 -12.34 -22.50 -9.14
CA THR A 520 -11.03 -22.53 -9.81
C THR A 520 -9.92 -22.25 -8.81
N TYR A 521 -8.71 -22.74 -9.08
CA TYR A 521 -7.54 -22.47 -8.27
C TYR A 521 -7.09 -21.00 -8.39
N ALA A 522 -6.75 -20.35 -7.27
CA ALA A 522 -6.23 -18.98 -7.20
C ALA A 522 -5.31 -18.82 -5.98
N ALA A 523 -4.93 -17.60 -5.58
CA ALA A 523 -4.07 -17.38 -4.41
C ALA A 523 -4.64 -17.97 -3.10
N TRP A 524 -5.96 -18.12 -2.98
CA TRP A 524 -6.60 -18.77 -1.84
C TRP A 524 -6.59 -20.31 -1.90
N GLY A 525 -6.04 -20.91 -2.95
CA GLY A 525 -6.16 -22.33 -3.23
C GLY A 525 -7.52 -22.66 -3.86
N TYR A 526 -8.07 -23.84 -3.51
CA TYR A 526 -9.43 -24.25 -3.86
C TYR A 526 -10.39 -24.01 -2.70
N ALA A 527 -11.64 -23.66 -3.00
CA ALA A 527 -12.65 -23.34 -1.99
C ALA A 527 -12.93 -24.51 -1.03
N LYS A 528 -12.76 -25.77 -1.46
CA LYS A 528 -12.94 -26.96 -0.61
C LYS A 528 -12.06 -27.01 0.66
N HIS A 529 -11.02 -26.17 0.75
CA HIS A 529 -10.13 -26.09 1.91
C HIS A 529 -10.57 -25.04 2.93
N ASP A 530 -11.66 -24.30 2.67
CA ASP A 530 -12.30 -23.34 3.58
C ASP A 530 -11.36 -22.24 4.14
N ARG A 531 -10.19 -22.03 3.55
CA ARG A 531 -9.19 -21.06 4.00
C ARG A 531 -9.69 -19.62 4.05
N ILE A 532 -10.60 -19.27 3.14
CA ILE A 532 -11.19 -17.95 3.06
C ILE A 532 -12.17 -17.66 4.21
N GLU A 533 -12.64 -18.70 4.92
CA GLU A 533 -13.50 -18.57 6.09
C GLU A 533 -12.72 -18.16 7.35
N GLU A 534 -11.44 -18.55 7.44
CA GLU A 534 -10.63 -18.33 8.62
C GLU A 534 -10.45 -16.84 8.91
N GLY A 535 -10.65 -16.43 10.17
CA GLY A 535 -10.50 -15.03 10.59
C GLY A 535 -11.70 -14.13 10.38
N LEU A 536 -12.78 -14.63 9.78
CA LEU A 536 -14.03 -13.88 9.62
C LEU A 536 -15.03 -14.24 10.72
N THR A 537 -15.65 -13.21 11.30
CA THR A 537 -16.77 -13.35 12.22
C THR A 537 -18.09 -13.14 11.50
N SER A 538 -19.20 -13.54 12.14
CA SER A 538 -20.54 -13.22 11.62
C SER A 538 -20.77 -11.71 11.51
N ALA A 539 -20.10 -10.89 12.33
CA ALA A 539 -20.20 -9.43 12.26
C ALA A 539 -19.50 -8.87 11.00
N ASP A 540 -18.32 -9.40 10.65
CA ASP A 540 -17.61 -9.02 9.42
C ASP A 540 -18.44 -9.30 8.16
N LEU A 541 -19.24 -10.37 8.19
CA LEU A 541 -20.10 -10.78 7.08
C LEU A 541 -21.49 -10.11 7.10
N ALA A 542 -21.96 -9.68 8.27
CA ALA A 542 -23.26 -9.03 8.47
C ALA A 542 -23.19 -7.51 8.39
N GLY A 543 -22.00 -6.92 8.56
CA GLY A 543 -21.76 -5.47 8.58
C GLY A 543 -21.99 -4.82 7.23
N THR A 544 -23.26 -4.66 6.88
CA THR A 544 -23.83 -4.17 5.61
C THR A 544 -23.04 -3.03 4.92
N PRO A 545 -22.25 -3.34 3.87
CA PRO A 545 -21.78 -2.37 2.88
C PRO A 545 -22.35 -2.72 1.49
N TYR A 546 -23.41 -3.53 1.46
CA TYR A 546 -24.03 -4.04 0.24
C TYR A 546 -25.48 -3.54 0.18
N ALA A 547 -25.71 -2.29 0.59
CA ALA A 547 -27.04 -1.69 0.49
C ALA A 547 -27.53 -1.78 -0.96
N GLY A 548 -28.55 -2.60 -1.21
CA GLY A 548 -29.09 -2.86 -2.56
C GLY A 548 -28.32 -3.87 -3.41
N GLN A 549 -27.35 -4.63 -2.86
CA GLN A 549 -26.57 -5.64 -3.57
C GLN A 549 -26.58 -7.01 -2.89
N THR A 550 -26.50 -8.08 -3.68
CA THR A 550 -26.32 -9.46 -3.17
C THR A 550 -25.06 -10.08 -3.79
N PRO A 551 -23.86 -9.66 -3.35
CA PRO A 551 -22.63 -10.30 -3.80
C PRO A 551 -22.65 -11.78 -3.43
N ASN A 552 -21.96 -12.59 -4.24
CA ASN A 552 -21.86 -14.02 -3.94
C ASN A 552 -21.08 -14.25 -2.64
N THR A 553 -21.24 -15.43 -2.05
CA THR A 553 -20.69 -15.74 -0.73
C THR A 553 -19.17 -15.57 -0.64
N TYR A 554 -18.42 -15.88 -1.70
CA TYR A 554 -16.96 -15.73 -1.70
C TYR A 554 -16.51 -14.29 -1.90
N GLU A 555 -17.18 -13.54 -2.78
CA GLU A 555 -16.93 -12.10 -2.94
C GLU A 555 -17.11 -11.35 -1.62
N LYS A 556 -18.16 -11.68 -0.85
CA LYS A 556 -18.36 -11.12 0.50
C LYS A 556 -17.17 -11.36 1.42
N LYS A 557 -16.65 -12.58 1.43
CA LYS A 557 -15.52 -12.98 2.29
C LYS A 557 -14.21 -12.32 1.85
N MET A 558 -13.95 -12.25 0.54
CA MET A 558 -12.80 -11.51 0.01
C MET A 558 -12.87 -10.02 0.34
N ASN A 559 -14.04 -9.41 0.23
CA ASN A 559 -14.25 -8.01 0.59
C ASN A 559 -14.03 -7.76 2.10
N ALA A 560 -14.50 -8.65 2.97
CA ALA A 560 -14.25 -8.55 4.40
C ALA A 560 -12.75 -8.62 4.73
N HIS A 561 -12.05 -9.60 4.17
CA HIS A 561 -10.59 -9.72 4.31
C HIS A 561 -9.82 -8.53 3.73
N MET A 562 -10.29 -7.97 2.62
CA MET A 562 -9.75 -6.74 2.03
C MET A 562 -9.81 -5.60 3.04
N VAL A 563 -10.98 -5.33 3.64
CA VAL A 563 -11.16 -4.27 4.63
C VAL A 563 -10.30 -4.51 5.88
N GLN A 564 -10.24 -5.75 6.38
CA GLN A 564 -9.35 -6.11 7.50
C GLN A 564 -7.88 -5.79 7.18
N THR A 565 -7.42 -6.16 5.98
CA THR A 565 -6.05 -5.87 5.53
C THR A 565 -5.79 -4.36 5.42
N CYS A 566 -6.72 -3.58 4.89
CA CYS A 566 -6.59 -2.12 4.80
C CYS A 566 -6.51 -1.47 6.19
N ASN A 567 -7.34 -1.92 7.13
CA ASN A 567 -7.33 -1.41 8.49
C ASN A 567 -6.01 -1.70 9.20
N ASN A 568 -5.47 -2.91 9.02
CA ASN A 568 -4.16 -3.28 9.55
C ASN A 568 -3.03 -2.44 8.93
N ALA A 569 -3.06 -2.21 7.61
CA ALA A 569 -2.06 -1.36 6.94
C ALA A 569 -2.14 0.10 7.40
N LYS A 570 -3.35 0.66 7.56
CA LYS A 570 -3.55 2.01 8.12
C LYS A 570 -3.05 2.11 9.55
N ALA A 571 -3.34 1.11 10.38
CA ALA A 571 -2.86 1.04 11.76
C ALA A 571 -1.32 0.93 11.86
N ALA A 572 -0.66 0.39 10.83
CA ALA A 572 0.79 0.35 10.73
C ALA A 572 1.42 1.66 10.22
N GLY A 573 0.63 2.66 9.82
CA GLY A 573 1.15 3.94 9.33
C GLY A 573 1.13 4.14 7.81
N VAL A 574 0.35 3.33 7.07
CA VAL A 574 0.18 3.49 5.61
C VAL A 574 -1.08 4.29 5.29
N THR A 575 -0.95 5.37 4.51
CA THR A 575 -2.10 6.10 3.95
C THR A 575 -2.54 5.42 2.65
N ILE A 576 -3.85 5.14 2.50
CA ILE A 576 -4.38 4.37 1.37
C ILE A 576 -5.32 5.26 0.54
N PHE A 577 -4.96 5.46 -0.73
CA PHE A 577 -5.83 5.99 -1.76
C PHE A 577 -6.45 4.84 -2.55
N THR A 578 -7.74 4.91 -2.85
CA THR A 578 -8.43 3.91 -3.67
C THR A 578 -9.15 4.56 -4.85
N ILE A 579 -9.09 3.92 -6.01
CA ILE A 579 -9.68 4.38 -7.26
C ILE A 579 -10.55 3.25 -7.82
N ALA A 580 -11.86 3.47 -7.81
CA ALA A 580 -12.83 2.63 -8.50
C ALA A 580 -12.91 3.10 -9.96
N PHE A 581 -12.34 2.35 -10.90
CA PHE A 581 -12.23 2.77 -12.30
C PHE A 581 -13.30 2.12 -13.20
N ASN A 582 -14.19 2.92 -13.79
CA ASN A 582 -15.32 2.45 -14.61
C ASN A 582 -16.19 1.39 -13.92
N VAL A 583 -16.27 1.45 -12.59
CA VAL A 583 -17.13 0.57 -11.80
C VAL A 583 -18.57 1.08 -11.86
N SER A 584 -19.54 0.19 -12.08
CA SER A 584 -20.95 0.56 -12.17
C SER A 584 -21.49 1.07 -10.82
N ASN A 585 -22.42 2.03 -10.87
CA ASN A 585 -23.10 2.53 -9.68
C ASN A 585 -23.85 1.41 -8.97
N GLY A 586 -23.73 1.39 -7.64
CA GLY A 586 -24.27 0.34 -6.81
C GLY A 586 -23.36 -0.88 -6.64
N SER A 587 -22.18 -0.98 -7.29
CA SER A 587 -21.30 -2.13 -7.04
C SER A 587 -20.85 -2.22 -5.57
N SER A 588 -20.78 -3.45 -5.04
CA SER A 588 -20.23 -3.79 -3.71
C SER A 588 -18.82 -3.24 -3.52
N VAL A 589 -18.00 -3.25 -4.57
CA VAL A 589 -16.59 -2.83 -4.47
C VAL A 589 -16.41 -1.33 -4.24
N LYS A 590 -17.34 -0.47 -4.69
CA LYS A 590 -17.22 0.99 -4.46
C LYS A 590 -17.23 1.31 -2.97
N GLN A 591 -18.19 0.75 -2.24
CA GLN A 591 -18.30 0.94 -0.79
C GLN A 591 -17.11 0.32 -0.04
N MET A 592 -16.55 -0.77 -0.56
CA MET A 592 -15.39 -1.43 0.05
C MET A 592 -14.08 -0.70 -0.20
N LEU A 593 -13.90 -0.12 -1.39
CA LEU A 593 -12.76 0.74 -1.70
C LEU A 593 -12.81 2.02 -0.89
N ASP A 594 -14.00 2.60 -0.70
CA ASP A 594 -14.19 3.75 0.18
C ASP A 594 -13.81 3.41 1.62
N ALA A 595 -14.35 2.32 2.18
CA ALA A 595 -14.01 1.85 3.54
C ALA A 595 -12.51 1.48 3.71
N CYS A 596 -11.87 0.96 2.67
CA CYS A 596 -10.45 0.66 2.67
C CYS A 596 -9.58 1.92 2.69
N SER A 597 -10.01 2.97 1.97
CA SER A 597 -9.27 4.23 1.87
C SER A 597 -9.14 4.94 3.22
N GLY A 598 -8.17 5.84 3.34
CA GLY A 598 -8.01 6.68 4.51
C GLY A 598 -6.57 6.98 4.89
N SER A 599 -6.42 7.87 5.87
CA SER A 599 -5.13 8.25 6.42
C SER A 599 -4.50 7.14 7.25
N ALA A 600 -3.17 7.14 7.29
CA ALA A 600 -2.37 6.41 8.27
C ALA A 600 -2.82 6.77 9.71
N ILE A 601 -2.74 5.82 10.62
CA ILE A 601 -3.05 6.01 12.04
C ILE A 601 -1.74 5.95 12.83
N VAL A 602 -1.47 6.97 13.64
CA VAL A 602 -0.30 7.06 14.53
C VAL A 602 -0.80 7.45 15.92
N ASN A 603 -0.42 6.69 16.95
CA ASN A 603 -0.89 6.88 18.33
C ASN A 603 -2.43 6.89 18.48
N GLY A 604 -3.13 6.11 17.65
CA GLY A 604 -4.59 6.00 17.69
C GLY A 604 -5.34 7.12 16.95
N GLU A 605 -4.63 8.10 16.38
CA GLU A 605 -5.23 9.21 15.64
C GLU A 605 -4.81 9.19 14.17
N PRO A 606 -5.68 9.61 13.24
CA PRO A 606 -5.30 9.72 11.84
C PRO A 606 -4.27 10.84 11.67
N VAL A 607 -3.21 10.57 10.89
CA VAL A 607 -2.17 11.56 10.55
C VAL A 607 -2.79 12.78 9.84
N LEU A 608 -3.89 12.56 9.12
CA LEU A 608 -4.66 13.61 8.45
C LEU A 608 -6.09 13.60 8.97
N SER A 609 -6.52 14.73 9.53
CA SER A 609 -7.89 14.92 10.02
C SER A 609 -8.93 15.06 8.90
N ALA A 610 -8.51 15.36 7.67
CA ALA A 610 -9.35 15.48 6.48
C ALA A 610 -8.53 15.23 5.21
N GLY A 611 -9.15 14.64 4.19
CA GLY A 611 -8.56 14.39 2.88
C GLY A 611 -9.50 13.56 2.00
N ASN A 612 -9.40 13.69 0.68
CA ASN A 612 -10.13 12.81 -0.23
C ASN A 612 -9.25 11.61 -0.59
N PHE A 613 -9.59 10.44 -0.05
CA PHE A 613 -8.82 9.20 -0.23
C PHE A 613 -9.49 8.22 -1.20
N TYR A 614 -10.77 8.42 -1.52
CA TYR A 614 -11.53 7.59 -2.44
C TYR A 614 -11.89 8.37 -3.71
N TYR A 615 -11.74 7.72 -4.86
CA TYR A 615 -12.05 8.28 -6.16
C TYR A 615 -12.91 7.32 -6.97
N ASP A 616 -14.09 7.79 -7.36
CA ASP A 616 -14.96 7.12 -8.33
C ASP A 616 -14.65 7.67 -9.73
N ALA A 617 -13.77 6.97 -10.44
CA ALA A 617 -13.21 7.41 -11.71
C ALA A 617 -13.86 6.70 -12.89
N THR A 618 -13.97 7.40 -14.01
CA THR A 618 -14.33 6.87 -15.33
C THR A 618 -13.17 7.13 -16.29
N SER A 619 -13.29 6.66 -17.53
CA SER A 619 -12.29 6.95 -18.57
C SER A 619 -12.05 8.44 -18.82
N SER A 620 -12.98 9.33 -18.46
CA SER A 620 -12.85 10.78 -18.71
C SER A 620 -12.15 11.56 -17.60
N ASN A 621 -12.13 11.04 -16.36
CA ASN A 621 -11.61 11.78 -15.19
C ASN A 621 -10.54 11.00 -14.39
N LEU A 622 -10.10 9.84 -14.86
CA LEU A 622 -9.04 9.08 -14.19
C LEU A 622 -7.74 9.88 -14.08
N GLN A 623 -7.42 10.68 -15.11
CA GLN A 623 -6.25 11.55 -15.07
C GLN A 623 -6.38 12.61 -13.96
N ASP A 624 -7.55 13.24 -13.83
CA ASP A 624 -7.82 14.23 -12.77
C ASP A 624 -7.71 13.61 -11.37
N ALA A 625 -8.21 12.38 -11.20
CA ALA A 625 -8.08 11.65 -9.94
C ALA A 625 -6.60 11.39 -9.58
N MET A 626 -5.80 10.91 -10.55
CA MET A 626 -4.37 10.68 -10.34
C MET A 626 -3.59 11.97 -10.07
N GLN A 627 -3.91 13.06 -10.78
CA GLN A 627 -3.31 14.38 -10.53
C GLN A 627 -3.68 14.92 -9.15
N SER A 628 -4.92 14.75 -8.71
CA SER A 628 -5.37 15.12 -7.36
C SER A 628 -4.60 14.36 -6.28
N ILE A 629 -4.36 13.06 -6.46
CA ILE A 629 -3.55 12.25 -5.53
C ILE A 629 -2.10 12.72 -5.54
N ALA A 630 -1.50 12.93 -6.73
CA ALA A 630 -0.13 13.40 -6.86
C ALA A 630 0.09 14.77 -6.18
N SER A 631 -0.87 15.68 -6.35
CA SER A 631 -0.85 17.00 -5.69
C SER A 631 -0.97 16.85 -4.18
N GLN A 632 -1.88 16.03 -3.67
CA GLN A 632 -2.00 15.80 -2.22
C GLN A 632 -0.70 15.22 -1.64
N ILE A 633 -0.11 14.21 -2.29
CA ILE A 633 1.18 13.63 -1.87
C ILE A 633 2.29 14.67 -1.85
N SER A 634 2.32 15.56 -2.86
CA SER A 634 3.33 16.60 -2.96
C SER A 634 3.16 17.69 -1.90
N ASP A 635 1.92 18.15 -1.68
CA ASP A 635 1.56 19.16 -0.67
C ASP A 635 1.94 18.70 0.74
N MET A 636 1.73 17.41 1.03
CA MET A 636 2.01 16.80 2.34
C MET A 636 3.50 16.70 2.70
N ARG A 637 4.41 17.11 1.80
CA ARG A 637 5.86 17.14 2.05
C ARG A 637 6.38 18.50 2.48
N ILE A 638 5.53 19.52 2.48
CA ILE A 638 5.88 20.88 2.86
C ILE A 638 5.69 21.02 4.37
N MET A 639 6.75 21.40 5.08
CA MET A 639 6.69 21.70 6.52
C MET A 639 6.73 23.21 6.73
N LYS A 640 5.80 23.73 7.53
CA LYS A 640 5.79 25.14 7.92
C LYS A 640 6.86 25.40 8.97
#